data_AF-A0A554V5B3-F1
#
_entry.id   AF-A0A554V5B3-F1
#
_cell.length_a   1.000
_cell.length_b   1.000
_cell.length_c   1.000
_cell.angle_alpha   90.00
_cell.angle_beta   90.00
_cell.angle_gamma   90.00
#
_symmetry.space_group_name_H-M   'P 1'
#
loop_
_entity.id
_entity.type
_entity.pdbx_description
1 polymer ?
#
loop_
_entity_poly.entity_id
_entity_poly.type
_entity_poly.pdbx_seq_one_letter_code
_entity_poly.pdbx_strand_id
1 'polypeptide(L)'
;MTLTHKREFDPWIVVAAIVLVILGVLNMVALGMFSYATRQACFAGLGIVVMLALSRLRISDIRRFGWVLLGVSTVLLLAVPVIGVAAKGAQRWLDLGAFTIQPSDLAELALILALANVLAGGYTLSRLAIALSIAAVPVILVLLQPNLSTAILLAAVAALMLILARVPLLPLAPLFAAAIAALPLAVLVLRPYQLDRLHVFLSNKSDQSGSGWAALQANIAIGSGGLWGMAGDPTYRLRGSYVPEPEHDLAFASLIYGWGLFAGLAVVAAILIIVWRCVVAARMARTRGTALIAAGVGALFGLEATVSIGVNLSLIPHTGQPIPLFSYGGTTAVMHLVALGLVLAVRRDGVELPLWAPPRKRRRLPRGVSVGALAVTASLLAMSVFAWQLQDSRGAKLRAMGLEQMTRCIRLPAERGQILDDQGVPLAVNVPEYSVSAVAGMFDAADSATDAKLAGLLRIPTDELSKRLHDSGGEINAILGRVDADQARGIIDAHLPGVLVVPTGRRFYPQGSALGPVLGYVGVADRGDMQRWPNLALGSRVGKAGLERQYDALLRGIDGKQCVYVDPAGHPRGAAERVDPIRGYDLRLHLDLGLQQLADQVVADVVHSSGGDMGGAVVMDVRTGAVLALASVPGFDNNVYGPPPDLVALAAQSNTPGAMLNHDTQTASPPGSTFKLVMAAANAEYGVLSPDAVVPTGAAFTYGGQTYRNWEAMGPHNLMQAIQWSDNVYFYKLALMLGPERIAAVAHQLGVGEPSGIDLPGEISGFLGTPENIADIGATWYPGSTVIMGIGQGAVATTPIQVARWTSGVATGAMVTPQLAASYGNATDTIDIPTAPPQPLPFADKLGPVREGMRLSASAGTGGQLATLRVPAGSKTGTAEDPSAPGQHLDAWFTAVAPYGAPDIVVTAYVRGGGGSTSAGPIIVKLMERYFARPPAPPSR
;
A
#
# COMPACT_ATOMS: atom_id res chain seq x y z
N MET A 1 68.36 -37.71 7.01
CA MET A 1 68.46 -37.07 8.35
C MET A 1 68.88 -35.60 8.17
N THR A 2 68.07 -34.84 7.44
CA THR A 2 67.23 -33.70 7.92
C THR A 2 67.98 -32.39 8.20
N LEU A 3 68.36 -31.75 7.09
CA LEU A 3 68.64 -30.33 6.93
C LEU A 3 67.44 -29.48 7.39
N THR A 4 67.49 -28.93 8.61
CA THR A 4 66.60 -27.81 8.98
C THR A 4 67.25 -26.49 8.54
N HIS A 5 67.02 -26.09 7.29
CA HIS A 5 67.19 -24.70 6.86
C HIS A 5 66.27 -23.82 7.73
N LYS A 6 66.84 -23.13 8.72
CA LYS A 6 66.14 -22.10 9.49
C LYS A 6 65.83 -20.95 8.53
N ARG A 7 64.59 -20.90 8.01
CA ARG A 7 64.13 -19.85 7.11
C ARG A 7 64.14 -18.50 7.85
N GLU A 8 65.09 -17.65 7.48
CA GLU A 8 65.20 -16.23 7.83
C GLU A 8 63.94 -15.42 7.43
N PHE A 9 63.19 -15.91 6.44
CA PHE A 9 62.00 -15.27 5.87
C PHE A 9 60.69 -15.89 6.37
N ASP A 10 59.66 -15.06 6.60
CA ASP A 10 58.30 -15.50 6.98
C ASP A 10 57.34 -15.50 5.79
N PRO A 11 57.16 -16.62 5.08
CA PRO A 11 56.25 -16.64 3.94
C PRO A 11 54.79 -16.40 4.35
N TRP A 12 54.40 -16.79 5.57
CA TRP A 12 53.01 -16.69 6.02
C TRP A 12 52.51 -15.25 6.19
N ILE A 13 53.37 -14.34 6.66
CA ILE A 13 52.98 -12.93 6.82
C ILE A 13 52.81 -12.24 5.45
N VAL A 14 53.63 -12.62 4.48
CA VAL A 14 53.60 -12.09 3.11
C VAL A 14 52.40 -12.64 2.36
N VAL A 15 52.13 -13.95 2.47
CA VAL A 15 50.95 -14.58 1.87
C VAL A 15 49.66 -13.97 2.45
N ALA A 16 49.57 -13.80 3.77
CA ALA A 16 48.40 -13.19 4.39
C ALA A 16 48.18 -11.74 3.95
N ALA A 17 49.25 -10.94 3.84
CA ALA A 17 49.18 -9.58 3.32
C ALA A 17 48.70 -9.53 1.86
N ILE A 18 49.23 -10.42 1.01
CA ILE A 18 48.83 -10.53 -0.40
C ILE A 18 47.35 -10.95 -0.50
N VAL A 19 46.89 -11.90 0.31
CA VAL A 19 45.49 -12.33 0.34
C VAL A 19 44.56 -11.16 0.67
N LEU A 20 44.88 -10.33 1.68
CA LEU A 20 44.08 -9.16 2.03
C LEU A 20 44.00 -8.15 0.87
N VAL A 21 45.12 -7.86 0.22
CA VAL A 21 45.16 -6.96 -0.94
C VAL A 21 44.33 -7.51 -2.10
N ILE A 22 44.50 -8.80 -2.42
CA ILE A 22 43.76 -9.44 -3.52
C ILE A 22 42.25 -9.40 -3.24
N LEU A 23 41.81 -9.77 -2.03
CA LEU A 23 40.40 -9.73 -1.67
C LEU A 23 39.83 -8.31 -1.75
N GLY A 24 40.59 -7.29 -1.34
CA GLY A 24 40.18 -5.89 -1.45
C GLY A 24 40.03 -5.42 -2.90
N VAL A 25 41.01 -5.73 -3.76
CA VAL A 25 40.97 -5.42 -5.20
C VAL A 25 39.82 -6.14 -5.88
N LEU A 26 39.61 -7.43 -5.60
CA LEU A 26 38.51 -8.21 -6.16
C LEU A 26 37.14 -7.64 -5.74
N ASN A 27 37.00 -7.17 -4.50
CA ASN A 27 35.77 -6.52 -4.05
C ASN A 27 35.47 -5.25 -4.85
N MET A 28 36.47 -4.37 -5.04
CA MET A 28 36.32 -3.15 -5.83
C MET A 28 35.99 -3.44 -7.30
N VAL A 29 36.61 -4.46 -7.90
CA VAL A 29 36.32 -4.89 -9.28
C VAL A 29 34.89 -5.41 -9.40
N ALA A 30 34.41 -6.20 -8.44
CA ALA A 30 33.05 -6.74 -8.45
C ALA A 30 31.98 -5.63 -8.45
N LEU A 31 32.27 -4.50 -7.78
CA LEU A 31 31.41 -3.31 -7.73
C LEU A 31 31.52 -2.39 -8.96
N GLY A 32 32.39 -2.71 -9.93
CA GLY A 32 32.64 -1.87 -11.10
C GLY A 32 33.57 -0.68 -10.85
N MET A 33 34.29 -0.66 -9.72
CA MET A 33 35.16 0.45 -9.29
C MET A 33 36.61 0.27 -9.81
N PHE A 34 36.77 0.11 -11.12
CA PHE A 34 38.06 -0.25 -11.74
C PHE A 34 39.20 0.75 -11.46
N SER A 35 38.90 2.05 -11.38
CA SER A 35 39.89 3.09 -11.07
C SER A 35 40.49 2.93 -9.67
N TYR A 36 39.63 2.69 -8.67
CA TYR A 36 40.06 2.46 -7.28
C TYR A 36 40.84 1.15 -7.15
N ALA A 37 40.35 0.07 -7.78
CA ALA A 37 41.04 -1.22 -7.81
C ALA A 37 42.46 -1.11 -8.37
N THR A 38 42.63 -0.37 -9.48
CA THR A 38 43.93 -0.16 -10.14
C THR A 38 44.88 0.61 -9.23
N ARG A 39 44.42 1.71 -8.61
CA ARG A 39 45.23 2.52 -7.68
C ARG A 39 45.67 1.69 -6.47
N GLN A 40 44.76 0.93 -5.86
CA GLN A 40 45.07 0.07 -4.71
C GLN A 40 46.13 -0.98 -5.08
N ALA A 41 46.02 -1.61 -6.26
CA ALA A 41 47.01 -2.56 -6.75
C ALA A 41 48.40 -1.93 -6.94
N CYS A 42 48.47 -0.72 -7.50
CA CYS A 42 49.73 0.02 -7.67
C CYS A 42 50.38 0.35 -6.32
N PHE A 43 49.62 0.90 -5.35
CA PHE A 43 50.14 1.22 -4.02
C PHE A 43 50.57 -0.04 -3.25
N ALA A 44 49.79 -1.12 -3.33
CA ALA A 44 50.18 -2.39 -2.74
C ALA A 44 51.46 -2.96 -3.37
N GLY A 45 51.61 -2.87 -4.69
CA GLY A 45 52.83 -3.25 -5.41
C GLY A 45 54.05 -2.47 -4.91
N LEU A 46 53.94 -1.14 -4.82
CA LEU A 46 54.99 -0.28 -4.24
C LEU A 46 55.30 -0.67 -2.79
N GLY A 47 54.27 -0.85 -1.97
CA GLY A 47 54.41 -1.26 -0.57
C GLY A 47 55.09 -2.62 -0.40
N ILE A 48 54.82 -3.59 -1.27
CA ILE A 48 55.47 -4.92 -1.25
C ILE A 48 56.96 -4.77 -1.56
N VAL A 49 57.32 -3.95 -2.55
CA VAL A 49 58.74 -3.67 -2.88
C VAL A 49 59.46 -3.06 -1.66
N VAL A 50 58.84 -2.06 -1.02
CA VAL A 50 59.41 -1.41 0.18
C VAL A 50 59.48 -2.38 1.36
N MET A 51 58.44 -3.19 1.59
CA MET A 51 58.40 -4.23 2.62
C MET A 51 59.56 -5.21 2.46
N LEU A 52 59.80 -5.71 1.24
CA LEU A 52 60.89 -6.62 0.94
C LEU A 52 62.26 -5.94 1.06
N ALA A 53 62.39 -4.68 0.69
CA ALA A 53 63.62 -3.90 0.89
C ALA A 53 63.94 -3.73 2.38
N LEU A 54 62.97 -3.30 3.20
CA LEU A 54 63.13 -3.12 4.64
C LEU A 54 63.41 -4.44 5.37
N SER A 55 62.80 -5.54 4.92
CA SER A 55 63.07 -6.87 5.49
C SER A 55 64.55 -7.29 5.38
N ARG A 56 65.30 -6.69 4.44
CA ARG A 56 66.74 -6.93 4.24
C ARG A 56 67.64 -5.99 5.05
N LEU A 57 67.11 -4.94 5.68
CA LEU A 57 67.89 -4.02 6.51
C LEU A 57 67.94 -4.49 7.96
N ARG A 58 69.02 -4.18 8.68
CA ARG A 58 69.13 -4.52 10.11
C ARG A 58 68.16 -3.67 10.91
N ILE A 59 67.40 -4.29 11.82
CA ILE A 59 66.39 -3.57 12.59
C ILE A 59 67.01 -2.52 13.53
N SER A 60 68.27 -2.71 13.94
CA SER A 60 69.01 -1.74 14.76
C SER A 60 69.16 -0.39 14.07
N ASP A 61 69.29 -0.40 12.75
CA ASP A 61 69.55 0.78 11.93
C ASP A 61 68.22 1.48 11.66
N ILE A 62 67.20 0.72 11.25
CA ILE A 62 65.84 1.22 11.04
C ILE A 62 65.26 1.84 12.32
N ARG A 63 65.52 1.22 13.48
CA ARG A 63 65.02 1.70 14.77
C ARG A 63 65.54 3.10 15.14
N ARG A 64 66.72 3.51 14.66
CA ARG A 64 67.27 4.86 14.91
C ARG A 64 66.49 5.94 14.15
N PHE A 65 65.93 5.59 12.99
CA PHE A 65 65.10 6.49 12.20
C PHE A 65 63.70 6.71 12.79
N GLY A 66 63.29 5.96 13.83
CA GLY A 66 61.99 6.13 14.47
C GLY A 66 61.72 7.56 14.97
N TRP A 67 62.75 8.26 15.46
CA TRP A 67 62.63 9.68 15.87
C TRP A 67 62.46 10.64 14.69
N VAL A 68 63.13 10.35 13.58
CA VAL A 68 62.99 11.12 12.32
C VAL A 68 61.57 10.94 11.79
N LEU A 69 61.07 9.69 11.76
CA LEU A 69 59.71 9.40 11.33
C LEU A 69 58.66 10.11 12.20
N LEU A 70 58.87 10.14 13.52
CA LEU A 70 57.99 10.87 14.44
C LEU A 70 58.03 12.39 14.19
N GLY A 71 59.22 12.94 13.95
CA GLY A 71 59.37 14.36 13.59
C GLY A 71 58.65 14.70 12.29
N VAL A 72 58.87 13.90 11.24
CA VAL A 72 58.21 14.07 9.93
C VAL A 72 56.70 13.92 10.06
N SER A 73 56.19 12.89 10.74
CA SER A 73 54.75 12.71 10.93
C SER A 73 54.12 13.85 11.72
N THR A 74 54.83 14.40 12.72
CA THR A 74 54.35 15.55 13.51
C THR A 74 54.27 16.81 12.65
N VAL A 75 55.28 17.09 11.82
CA VAL A 75 55.26 18.22 10.88
C VAL A 75 54.12 18.08 9.89
N LEU A 76 53.92 16.88 9.33
CA LEU A 76 52.81 16.63 8.41
C LEU A 76 51.44 16.79 9.11
N LEU A 77 51.28 16.33 10.35
CA LEU A 77 50.06 16.54 11.14
C LEU A 77 49.81 18.02 11.46
N LEU A 78 50.86 18.82 11.69
CA LEU A 78 50.76 20.28 11.86
C LEU A 78 50.39 20.99 10.55
N ALA A 79 50.72 20.41 9.39
CA ALA A 79 50.37 20.97 8.10
C ALA A 79 48.88 20.76 7.73
N VAL A 80 48.24 19.70 8.24
CA VAL A 80 46.83 19.37 7.89
C VAL A 80 45.84 20.50 8.16
N PRO A 81 45.84 21.20 9.33
CA PRO A 81 44.92 22.31 9.55
C PRO A 81 45.14 23.52 8.63
N VAL A 82 46.31 23.64 8.01
CA VAL A 82 46.71 24.81 7.20
C VAL A 82 46.48 24.58 5.71
N ILE A 83 46.86 23.40 5.21
CA ILE A 83 46.85 23.07 3.77
C ILE A 83 46.08 21.77 3.45
N GLY A 84 45.39 21.20 4.43
CA GLY A 84 44.64 19.94 4.27
C GLY A 84 43.29 20.13 3.58
N VAL A 85 42.87 19.09 2.86
CA VAL A 85 41.60 19.05 2.16
C VAL A 85 40.49 18.61 3.11
N ALA A 86 39.40 19.38 3.15
CA ALA A 86 38.20 19.04 3.93
C ALA A 86 37.31 18.09 3.14
N ALA A 87 37.00 16.92 3.71
CA ALA A 87 36.03 15.98 3.15
C ALA A 87 35.07 15.53 4.26
N LYS A 88 33.77 15.57 3.99
CA LYS A 88 32.70 15.12 4.92
C LYS A 88 32.84 15.64 6.36
N GLY A 89 33.27 16.90 6.51
CA GLY A 89 33.37 17.57 7.82
C GLY A 89 34.66 17.30 8.62
N ALA A 90 35.66 16.63 8.04
CA ALA A 90 36.99 16.48 8.65
C ALA A 90 38.13 16.81 7.67
N GLN A 91 39.17 17.47 8.17
CA GLN A 91 40.41 17.77 7.43
C GLN A 91 41.47 16.75 7.84
N ARG A 92 41.71 15.74 7.00
CA ARG A 92 42.57 14.59 7.34
C ARG A 92 43.65 14.30 6.31
N TRP A 93 43.50 14.84 5.11
CA TRP A 93 44.29 14.47 3.94
C TRP A 93 45.10 15.66 3.44
N LEU A 94 46.33 15.37 3.01
CA LEU A 94 47.16 16.29 2.23
C LEU A 94 47.11 15.83 0.78
N ASP A 95 46.67 16.70 -0.12
CA ASP A 95 46.66 16.43 -1.55
C ASP A 95 47.97 16.87 -2.19
N LEU A 96 48.71 15.92 -2.76
CA LEU A 96 49.98 16.18 -3.47
C LEU A 96 49.78 16.18 -5.00
N GLY A 97 48.53 16.29 -5.47
CA GLY A 97 48.13 16.34 -6.87
C GLY A 97 48.06 14.95 -7.52
N ALA A 98 49.14 14.16 -7.41
CA ALA A 98 49.18 12.80 -7.95
C ALA A 98 48.53 11.74 -7.02
N PHE A 99 48.54 12.00 -5.71
CA PHE A 99 47.96 11.14 -4.69
C PHE A 99 47.74 11.91 -3.39
N THR A 100 46.87 11.37 -2.53
CA THR A 100 46.62 11.91 -1.19
C THR A 100 47.41 11.13 -0.15
N ILE A 101 47.95 11.83 0.85
CA ILE A 101 48.58 11.23 2.02
C ILE A 101 47.74 11.53 3.25
N GLN A 102 47.53 10.52 4.09
CA GLN A 102 47.00 10.69 5.45
C GLN A 102 48.17 10.66 6.46
N PRO A 103 48.57 11.80 7.05
CA PRO A 103 49.72 11.86 7.95
C PRO A 103 49.61 11.01 9.22
N SER A 104 48.39 10.68 9.66
CA SER A 104 48.17 9.85 10.84
C SER A 104 48.65 8.41 10.66
N ASP A 105 48.59 7.85 9.44
CA ASP A 105 49.02 6.48 9.17
C ASP A 105 50.55 6.34 9.37
N LEU A 106 51.29 7.39 9.00
CA LEU A 106 52.71 7.48 9.29
C LEU A 106 52.96 7.67 10.79
N ALA A 107 52.10 8.44 11.46
CA ALA A 107 52.21 8.71 12.90
C ALA A 107 52.00 7.44 13.75
N GLU A 108 51.11 6.53 13.36
CA GLU A 108 50.89 5.24 14.03
C GLU A 108 52.16 4.39 14.07
N LEU A 109 52.79 4.24 12.91
CA LEU A 109 54.04 3.49 12.78
C LEU A 109 55.20 4.18 13.51
N ALA A 110 55.31 5.50 13.37
CA ALA A 110 56.33 6.31 14.03
C ALA A 110 56.19 6.25 15.56
N LEU A 111 54.96 6.27 16.07
CA LEU A 111 54.66 6.16 17.49
C LEU A 111 55.09 4.79 18.05
N ILE A 112 54.80 3.69 17.34
CA ILE A 112 55.26 2.35 17.75
C ILE A 112 56.79 2.30 17.84
N LEU A 113 57.49 2.85 16.85
CA LEU A 113 58.96 2.88 16.83
C LEU A 113 59.56 3.74 17.96
N ALA A 114 59.01 4.94 18.18
CA ALA A 114 59.46 5.85 19.22
C ALA A 114 59.19 5.29 20.63
N LEU A 115 58.00 4.75 20.88
CA LEU A 115 57.67 4.11 22.16
C LEU A 115 58.51 2.86 22.40
N ALA A 116 58.74 2.04 21.38
CA ALA A 116 59.62 0.87 21.51
C ALA A 116 61.05 1.26 21.91
N ASN A 117 61.55 2.42 21.45
CA ASN A 117 62.87 2.94 21.83
C ASN A 117 62.93 3.36 23.30
N VAL A 118 61.96 4.14 23.77
CA VAL A 118 61.92 4.62 25.17
C VAL A 118 61.68 3.48 26.14
N LEU A 119 60.74 2.60 25.83
CA LEU A 119 60.31 1.51 26.69
C LEU A 119 61.26 0.31 26.68
N ALA A 120 62.19 0.23 25.71
CA ALA A 120 63.21 -0.82 25.65
C ALA A 120 64.06 -0.90 26.92
N GLY A 121 64.33 0.25 27.56
CA GLY A 121 65.16 0.33 28.76
C GLY A 121 64.48 -0.19 30.04
N GLY A 122 63.18 -0.51 30.00
CA GLY A 122 62.39 -0.88 31.17
C GLY A 122 61.75 0.31 31.90
N TYR A 123 60.90 -0.01 32.89
CA TYR A 123 60.06 0.95 33.60
C TYR A 123 60.85 1.84 34.56
N THR A 124 60.72 3.17 34.37
CA THR A 124 61.02 4.23 35.34
C THR A 124 59.94 5.30 35.20
N LEU A 125 59.68 6.07 36.26
CA LEU A 125 58.65 7.12 36.22
C LEU A 125 58.98 8.19 35.14
N SER A 126 60.26 8.53 34.99
CA SER A 126 60.74 9.45 33.94
C SER A 126 60.46 8.94 32.52
N ARG A 127 60.69 7.64 32.26
CA ARG A 127 60.41 7.05 30.94
C ARG A 127 58.93 6.87 30.68
N LEU A 128 58.13 6.64 31.73
CA LEU A 128 56.68 6.66 31.61
C LEU A 128 56.19 8.05 31.21
N ALA A 129 56.66 9.11 31.87
CA ALA A 129 56.33 10.49 31.51
C ALA A 129 56.73 10.81 30.06
N ILE A 130 57.96 10.47 29.65
CA ILE A 130 58.44 10.67 28.27
C ILE A 130 57.58 9.90 27.26
N ALA A 131 57.24 8.64 27.54
CA ALA A 131 56.40 7.82 26.67
C ALA A 131 54.98 8.43 26.51
N LEU A 132 54.39 8.92 27.60
CA LEU A 132 53.10 9.61 27.58
C LEU A 132 53.17 10.92 26.81
N SER A 133 54.22 11.71 26.98
CA SER A 133 54.42 12.96 26.21
C SER A 133 54.56 12.69 24.72
N ILE A 134 55.32 11.66 24.33
CA ILE A 134 55.48 11.25 22.93
C ILE A 134 54.15 10.81 22.31
N ALA A 135 53.32 10.08 23.06
CA ALA A 135 52.00 9.65 22.60
C ALA A 135 50.99 10.81 22.54
N ALA A 136 51.04 11.75 23.50
CA ALA A 136 50.11 12.86 23.57
C ALA A 136 50.20 13.79 22.35
N VAL A 137 51.40 14.03 21.81
CA VAL A 137 51.61 14.94 20.66
C VAL A 137 50.77 14.53 19.43
N PRO A 138 50.96 13.34 18.82
CA PRO A 138 50.17 12.94 17.66
C PRO A 138 48.68 12.76 18.01
N VAL A 139 48.33 12.28 19.21
CA VAL A 139 46.93 12.14 19.63
C VAL A 139 46.21 13.50 19.66
N ILE A 140 46.82 14.51 20.28
CA ILE A 140 46.25 15.86 20.37
C ILE A 140 46.15 16.49 18.97
N LEU A 141 47.18 16.37 18.14
CA LEU A 141 47.16 16.91 16.78
C LEU A 141 46.06 16.28 15.92
N VAL A 142 45.83 14.98 16.04
CA VAL A 142 44.75 14.27 15.34
C VAL A 142 43.37 14.64 15.90
N LEU A 143 43.24 14.87 17.21
CA LEU A 143 42.00 15.40 17.81
C LEU A 143 41.65 16.80 17.29
N LEU A 144 42.65 17.65 17.04
CA LEU A 144 42.47 18.97 16.44
C LEU A 144 42.03 18.92 14.97
N GLN A 145 42.17 17.76 14.29
CA GLN A 145 41.79 17.50 12.89
C GLN A 145 40.39 16.88 12.73
N PRO A 146 39.44 17.20 13.64
CA PRO A 146 38.22 16.42 13.90
C PRO A 146 38.24 14.92 13.56
N ASN A 147 39.31 14.19 13.92
CA ASN A 147 39.47 12.76 13.62
C ASN A 147 39.51 11.92 14.90
N LEU A 148 38.35 11.81 15.55
CA LEU A 148 38.21 11.13 16.84
C LEU A 148 38.64 9.67 16.80
N SER A 149 38.31 8.95 15.72
CA SER A 149 38.58 7.52 15.62
C SER A 149 40.07 7.20 15.57
N THR A 150 40.82 7.98 14.78
CA THR A 150 42.27 7.80 14.65
C THR A 150 43.00 8.26 15.92
N ALA A 151 42.49 9.29 16.61
CA ALA A 151 43.02 9.69 17.91
C ALA A 151 42.83 8.61 19.00
N ILE A 152 41.64 7.99 19.04
CA ILE A 152 41.36 6.85 19.92
C ILE A 152 42.28 5.66 19.58
N LEU A 153 42.47 5.38 18.29
CA LEU A 153 43.36 4.32 17.81
C LEU A 153 44.81 4.55 18.28
N LEU A 154 45.36 5.74 18.05
CA LEU A 154 46.71 6.13 18.49
C LEU A 154 46.88 6.03 20.01
N ALA A 155 45.90 6.49 20.79
CA ALA A 155 45.90 6.40 22.24
C ALA A 155 45.86 4.94 22.72
N ALA A 156 45.04 4.10 22.09
CA ALA A 156 44.93 2.68 22.40
C ALA A 156 46.21 1.91 22.03
N VAL A 157 46.84 2.20 20.88
CA VAL A 157 48.15 1.65 20.51
C VAL A 157 49.22 2.05 21.52
N ALA A 158 49.25 3.32 21.97
CA ALA A 158 50.17 3.77 23.01
C ALA A 158 49.96 3.04 24.34
N ALA A 159 48.70 2.88 24.78
CA ALA A 159 48.35 2.15 26.00
C ALA A 159 48.77 0.67 25.91
N LEU A 160 48.51 0.02 24.77
CA LEU A 160 48.95 -1.35 24.51
C LEU A 160 50.49 -1.46 24.55
N MET A 161 51.21 -0.51 23.97
CA MET A 161 52.68 -0.46 24.04
C MET A 161 53.21 -0.37 25.48
N LEU A 162 52.55 0.39 26.37
CA LEU A 162 52.89 0.47 27.80
C LEU A 162 52.65 -0.88 28.52
N ILE A 163 51.53 -1.55 28.22
CA ILE A 163 51.19 -2.87 28.77
C ILE A 163 52.21 -3.92 28.30
N LEU A 164 52.49 -3.97 26.99
CA LEU A 164 53.47 -4.87 26.37
C LEU A 164 54.87 -4.65 26.95
N ALA A 165 55.23 -3.40 27.26
CA ALA A 165 56.47 -3.01 27.91
C ALA A 165 56.56 -3.41 29.40
N ARG A 166 55.50 -3.99 29.99
CA ARG A 166 55.42 -4.39 31.40
C ARG A 166 55.42 -3.21 32.39
N VAL A 167 54.87 -2.07 32.00
CA VAL A 167 54.61 -0.96 32.95
C VAL A 167 53.57 -1.45 33.98
N PRO A 168 53.78 -1.27 35.29
CA PRO A 168 52.78 -1.62 36.29
C PRO A 168 51.47 -0.87 36.02
N LEU A 169 50.32 -1.54 36.20
CA LEU A 169 49.01 -0.94 35.91
C LEU A 169 48.63 0.16 36.91
N LEU A 170 49.16 0.12 38.13
CA LEU A 170 48.77 1.03 39.21
C LEU A 170 49.12 2.51 38.91
N PRO A 171 50.32 2.86 38.40
CA PRO A 171 50.60 4.22 37.91
C PRO A 171 49.80 4.64 36.66
N LEU A 172 49.23 3.69 35.92
CA LEU A 172 48.39 3.98 34.77
C LEU A 172 46.91 4.17 35.16
N ALA A 173 46.51 3.69 36.35
CA ALA A 173 45.13 3.75 36.81
C ALA A 173 44.56 5.19 36.88
N PRO A 174 45.29 6.22 37.33
CA PRO A 174 44.79 7.61 37.28
C PRO A 174 44.55 8.09 35.86
N LEU A 175 45.37 7.62 34.90
CA LEU A 175 45.28 8.01 33.50
C LEU A 175 44.09 7.33 32.80
N PHE A 176 43.87 6.04 33.08
CA PHE A 176 42.65 5.35 32.65
C PHE A 176 41.39 5.91 33.31
N ALA A 177 41.44 6.22 34.61
CA ALA A 177 40.33 6.86 35.33
C ALA A 177 40.03 8.25 34.75
N ALA A 178 41.05 9.05 34.44
CA ALA A 178 40.89 10.34 33.77
C ALA A 178 40.32 10.19 32.35
N ALA A 179 40.76 9.19 31.58
CA ALA A 179 40.21 8.91 30.25
C ALA A 179 38.73 8.50 30.32
N ILE A 180 38.35 7.66 31.29
CA ILE A 180 36.96 7.25 31.52
C ILE A 180 36.12 8.43 32.02
N ALA A 181 36.64 9.23 32.97
CA ALA A 181 35.96 10.42 33.49
C ALA A 181 35.80 11.53 32.43
N ALA A 182 36.65 11.54 31.40
CA ALA A 182 36.55 12.45 30.27
C ALA A 182 35.50 12.00 29.23
N LEU A 183 35.02 10.75 29.24
CA LEU A 183 34.03 10.26 28.26
C LEU A 183 32.72 11.06 28.26
N PRO A 184 32.08 11.40 29.40
CA PRO A 184 30.89 12.24 29.41
C PRO A 184 31.17 13.67 28.91
N LEU A 185 32.36 14.19 29.21
CA LEU A 185 32.81 15.53 28.77
C LEU A 185 33.16 15.55 27.27
N ALA A 186 33.50 14.41 26.68
CA ALA A 186 33.80 14.32 25.25
C ALA A 186 32.61 14.77 24.38
N VAL A 187 31.37 14.54 24.85
CA VAL A 187 30.12 14.98 24.19
C VAL A 187 30.12 16.50 23.94
N LEU A 188 30.73 17.29 24.82
CA LEU A 188 30.82 18.76 24.68
C LEU A 188 31.76 19.22 23.56
N VAL A 189 32.65 18.33 23.09
CA VAL A 189 33.68 18.61 22.08
C VAL A 189 33.33 17.97 20.73
N LEU A 190 32.33 17.08 20.69
CA LEU A 190 31.88 16.42 19.47
C LEU A 190 31.14 17.40 18.54
N ARG A 191 31.40 17.26 17.24
CA ARG A 191 30.65 17.98 16.20
C ARG A 191 29.22 17.41 16.07
N PRO A 192 28.25 18.19 15.57
CA PRO A 192 26.86 17.72 15.39
C PRO A 192 26.75 16.35 14.68
N TYR A 193 27.47 16.17 13.56
CA TYR A 193 27.46 14.89 12.83
C TYR A 193 27.99 13.69 13.63
N GLN A 194 28.89 13.90 14.60
CA GLN A 194 29.44 12.85 15.47
C GLN A 194 28.45 12.48 16.57
N LEU A 195 27.74 13.48 17.11
CA LEU A 195 26.65 13.29 18.06
C LEU A 195 25.49 12.54 17.41
N ASP A 196 25.15 12.85 16.16
CA ASP A 196 24.08 12.16 15.44
C ASP A 196 24.37 10.67 15.24
N ARG A 197 25.62 10.30 14.92
CA ARG A 197 26.05 8.88 14.81
C ARG A 197 25.97 8.16 16.15
N LEU A 198 26.37 8.83 17.24
CA LEU A 198 26.33 8.26 18.59
C LEU A 198 24.88 8.09 19.08
N HIS A 199 24.04 9.09 18.86
CA HIS A 199 22.63 9.06 19.24
C HIS A 199 21.88 7.95 18.49
N VAL A 200 22.12 7.77 17.20
CA VAL A 200 21.51 6.68 16.43
C VAL A 200 21.96 5.31 16.92
N PHE A 201 23.25 5.14 17.22
CA PHE A 201 23.76 3.90 17.79
C PHE A 201 23.09 3.57 19.14
N LEU A 202 22.98 4.55 20.05
CA LEU A 202 22.41 4.36 21.39
C LEU A 202 20.89 4.18 21.38
N SER A 203 20.17 4.89 20.51
CA SER A 203 18.71 4.81 20.41
C SER A 203 18.23 3.53 19.72
N ASN A 204 19.12 2.81 19.04
CA ASN A 204 18.83 1.60 18.26
C ASN A 204 17.70 1.81 17.23
N LYS A 205 17.45 3.06 16.81
CA LYS A 205 16.48 3.42 15.78
C LYS A 205 17.18 3.47 14.44
N SER A 206 16.85 2.52 13.56
CA SER A 206 17.29 2.52 12.17
C SER A 206 16.45 3.53 11.39
N ASP A 207 17.00 4.74 11.23
CA ASP A 207 16.42 5.72 10.32
C ASP A 207 16.76 5.34 8.87
N GLN A 208 15.75 5.28 8.01
CA GLN A 208 15.91 4.88 6.61
C GLN A 208 16.49 6.00 5.74
N SER A 209 16.48 7.25 6.20
CA SER A 209 17.00 8.42 5.46
C SER A 209 17.95 9.30 6.27
N GLY A 210 18.22 8.97 7.54
CA GLY A 210 19.10 9.72 8.44
C GLY A 210 20.47 9.09 8.70
N SER A 211 21.10 9.45 9.82
CA SER A 211 22.46 8.98 10.20
C SER A 211 22.57 7.47 10.49
N GLY A 212 21.45 6.74 10.54
CA GLY A 212 21.38 5.28 10.69
C GLY A 212 21.39 4.48 9.39
N TRP A 213 21.33 5.16 8.24
CA TRP A 213 21.26 4.51 6.93
C TRP A 213 22.46 3.59 6.69
N ALA A 214 23.69 4.06 6.94
CA ALA A 214 24.89 3.25 6.73
C ALA A 214 24.92 1.94 7.54
N ALA A 215 24.46 1.99 8.80
CA ALA A 215 24.37 0.81 9.66
C ALA A 215 23.31 -0.18 9.15
N LEU A 216 22.15 0.33 8.74
CA LEU A 216 21.09 -0.48 8.16
C LEU A 216 21.57 -1.19 6.87
N GLN A 217 22.23 -0.46 5.98
CA GLN A 217 22.75 -1.00 4.72
C GLN A 217 23.86 -2.03 4.95
N ALA A 218 24.74 -1.82 5.92
CA ALA A 218 25.74 -2.82 6.31
C ALA A 218 25.07 -4.12 6.81
N ASN A 219 24.04 -4.02 7.65
CA ASN A 219 23.28 -5.18 8.12
C ASN A 219 22.53 -5.88 6.97
N ILE A 220 21.92 -5.13 6.05
CA ILE A 220 21.29 -5.70 4.85
C ILE A 220 22.31 -6.44 3.98
N ALA A 221 23.47 -5.84 3.72
CA ALA A 221 24.56 -6.42 2.95
C ALA A 221 25.07 -7.73 3.58
N ILE A 222 25.40 -7.71 4.87
CA ILE A 222 25.88 -8.91 5.58
C ILE A 222 24.78 -9.97 5.67
N GLY A 223 23.56 -9.57 6.07
CA GLY A 223 22.42 -10.47 6.24
C GLY A 223 21.95 -11.14 4.95
N SER A 224 22.11 -10.48 3.79
CA SER A 224 21.68 -11.00 2.49
C SER A 224 22.77 -11.74 1.71
N GLY A 225 24.06 -11.58 2.07
CA GLY A 225 25.19 -12.18 1.36
C GLY A 225 25.28 -13.72 1.44
N GLY A 226 24.69 -14.34 2.46
CA GLY A 226 24.77 -15.79 2.66
C GLY A 226 26.22 -16.30 2.78
N LEU A 227 26.41 -17.61 2.54
CA LEU A 227 27.74 -18.24 2.67
C LEU A 227 28.69 -17.95 1.49
N TRP A 228 28.14 -17.84 0.28
CA TRP A 228 28.89 -17.75 -0.99
C TRP A 228 28.77 -16.40 -1.69
N GLY A 229 27.94 -15.50 -1.18
CA GLY A 229 27.76 -14.17 -1.76
C GLY A 229 26.67 -14.10 -2.81
N MET A 230 26.42 -12.87 -3.25
CA MET A 230 25.37 -12.50 -4.19
C MET A 230 25.92 -12.02 -5.54
N ALA A 231 27.23 -12.08 -5.80
CA ALA A 231 27.84 -11.56 -7.03
C ALA A 231 27.27 -12.15 -8.34
N GLY A 232 26.66 -13.34 -8.29
CA GLY A 232 25.97 -13.95 -9.44
C GLY A 232 24.52 -13.48 -9.67
N ASP A 233 23.93 -12.72 -8.73
CA ASP A 233 22.57 -12.16 -8.88
C ASP A 233 22.61 -10.96 -9.84
N PRO A 234 21.75 -10.89 -10.87
CA PRO A 234 21.67 -9.74 -11.77
C PRO A 234 21.45 -8.40 -11.05
N THR A 235 20.80 -8.43 -9.90
CA THR A 235 20.52 -7.25 -9.06
C THR A 235 21.67 -6.87 -8.12
N TYR A 236 22.76 -7.65 -8.08
CA TYR A 236 23.90 -7.43 -7.18
C TYR A 236 24.47 -6.03 -7.29
N ARG A 237 24.74 -5.54 -8.51
CA ARG A 237 25.33 -4.20 -8.71
C ARG A 237 24.42 -3.09 -8.21
N LEU A 238 23.11 -3.25 -8.44
CA LEU A 238 22.12 -2.28 -7.99
C LEU A 238 22.03 -2.26 -6.47
N ARG A 239 21.89 -3.42 -5.83
CA ARG A 239 21.88 -3.53 -4.36
C ARG A 239 23.21 -3.08 -3.74
N GLY A 240 24.33 -3.36 -4.39
CA GLY A 240 25.66 -2.90 -3.96
C GLY A 240 25.78 -1.38 -3.92
N SER A 241 25.05 -0.66 -4.79
CA SER A 241 25.03 0.81 -4.78
C SER A 241 24.34 1.42 -3.55
N TYR A 242 23.54 0.64 -2.82
CA TYR A 242 22.94 1.06 -1.55
C TYR A 242 23.92 1.02 -0.38
N VAL A 243 25.07 0.33 -0.50
CA VAL A 243 26.08 0.33 0.56
C VAL A 243 26.91 1.61 0.45
N PRO A 244 26.94 2.50 1.46
CA PRO A 244 27.83 3.67 1.44
C PRO A 244 29.31 3.28 1.54
N GLU A 245 30.15 3.95 0.75
CA GLU A 245 31.62 3.79 0.78
C GLU A 245 32.06 2.31 0.88
N PRO A 246 31.57 1.43 -0.02
CA PRO A 246 31.82 -0.01 0.02
C PRO A 246 33.29 -0.37 -0.26
N GLU A 247 34.12 0.60 -0.64
CA GLU A 247 35.56 0.47 -0.83
C GLU A 247 36.38 0.91 0.39
N HIS A 248 35.80 1.68 1.32
CA HIS A 248 36.47 2.19 2.53
C HIS A 248 35.86 1.56 3.80
N ASP A 249 34.90 2.25 4.41
CA ASP A 249 34.34 1.98 5.74
C ASP A 249 33.52 0.70 5.80
N LEU A 250 32.74 0.42 4.75
CA LEU A 250 31.85 -0.75 4.69
C LEU A 250 32.35 -1.85 3.76
N ALA A 251 33.67 -1.90 3.54
CA ALA A 251 34.28 -2.86 2.64
C ALA A 251 34.09 -4.32 3.08
N PHE A 252 34.02 -4.60 4.38
CA PHE A 252 33.77 -5.96 4.87
C PHE A 252 32.33 -6.40 4.65
N ALA A 253 31.37 -5.51 4.89
CA ALA A 253 29.96 -5.75 4.60
C ALA A 253 29.75 -5.97 3.10
N SER A 254 30.40 -5.15 2.26
CA SER A 254 30.40 -5.28 0.81
C SER A 254 31.01 -6.61 0.32
N LEU A 255 32.12 -7.04 0.92
CA LEU A 255 32.75 -8.33 0.59
C LEU A 255 31.84 -9.51 0.94
N ILE A 256 31.25 -9.52 2.14
CA ILE A 256 30.31 -10.57 2.54
C ILE A 256 29.10 -10.57 1.60
N TYR A 257 28.64 -9.40 1.20
CA TYR A 257 27.54 -9.29 0.26
C TYR A 257 27.89 -9.89 -1.11
N GLY A 258 29.06 -9.58 -1.68
CA GLY A 258 29.48 -10.08 -2.99
C GLY A 258 29.93 -11.54 -3.00
N TRP A 259 30.80 -11.91 -2.06
CA TRP A 259 31.56 -13.17 -2.06
C TRP A 259 31.27 -14.07 -0.84
N GLY A 260 30.35 -13.64 0.03
CA GLY A 260 29.81 -14.45 1.10
C GLY A 260 30.59 -14.42 2.40
N LEU A 261 30.02 -15.07 3.41
CA LEU A 261 30.61 -15.15 4.74
C LEU A 261 31.98 -15.83 4.73
N PHE A 262 32.23 -16.79 3.83
CA PHE A 262 33.56 -17.42 3.71
C PHE A 262 34.65 -16.44 3.26
N ALA A 263 34.33 -15.47 2.40
CA ALA A 263 35.28 -14.42 2.04
C ALA A 263 35.57 -13.50 3.23
N GLY A 264 34.55 -13.18 4.04
CA GLY A 264 34.74 -12.47 5.31
C GLY A 264 35.62 -13.25 6.30
N LEU A 265 35.41 -14.56 6.44
CA LEU A 265 36.24 -15.44 7.26
C LEU A 265 37.69 -15.52 6.75
N ALA A 266 37.91 -15.45 5.44
CA ALA A 266 39.25 -15.41 4.86
C ALA A 266 40.00 -14.12 5.23
N VAL A 267 39.33 -12.97 5.26
CA VAL A 267 39.89 -11.69 5.76
C VAL A 267 40.27 -11.81 7.24
N VAL A 268 39.36 -12.33 8.07
CA VAL A 268 39.61 -12.55 9.50
C VAL A 268 40.81 -13.50 9.70
N ALA A 269 40.86 -14.61 8.96
CA ALA A 269 41.94 -15.58 9.04
C ALA A 269 43.30 -14.97 8.64
N ALA A 270 43.36 -14.19 7.57
CA ALA A 270 44.58 -13.52 7.13
C ALA A 270 45.10 -12.51 8.19
N ILE A 271 44.20 -11.73 8.80
CA ILE A 271 44.54 -10.80 9.89
C ILE A 271 45.07 -11.57 11.11
N LEU A 272 44.39 -12.66 11.51
CA LEU A 272 44.85 -13.49 12.63
C LEU A 272 46.21 -14.12 12.36
N ILE A 273 46.47 -14.56 11.14
CA ILE A 273 47.81 -15.02 10.73
C ILE A 273 48.81 -13.89 10.97
N ILE A 274 48.59 -12.69 10.44
CA ILE A 274 49.49 -11.54 10.64
C ILE A 274 49.75 -11.28 12.13
N VAL A 275 48.71 -11.16 12.95
CA VAL A 275 48.82 -10.90 14.41
C VAL A 275 49.64 -11.99 15.10
N TRP A 276 49.35 -13.28 14.85
CA TRP A 276 50.09 -14.38 15.45
C TRP A 276 51.53 -14.49 14.92
N ARG A 277 51.79 -14.15 13.65
CA ARG A 277 53.15 -14.06 13.10
C ARG A 277 53.95 -12.92 13.75
N CYS A 278 53.32 -11.79 14.05
CA CYS A 278 53.90 -10.70 14.84
C CYS A 278 54.25 -11.16 16.27
N VAL A 279 53.38 -11.95 16.93
CA VAL A 279 53.68 -12.55 18.24
C VAL A 279 54.90 -13.48 18.18
N VAL A 280 54.99 -14.33 17.15
CA VAL A 280 56.13 -15.22 16.93
C VAL A 280 57.41 -14.41 16.71
N ALA A 281 57.38 -13.38 15.86
CA ALA A 281 58.52 -12.50 15.63
C ALA A 281 58.97 -11.78 16.92
N ALA A 282 58.02 -11.29 17.73
CA ALA A 282 58.30 -10.65 19.02
C ALA A 282 58.97 -11.62 20.02
N ARG A 283 58.58 -12.90 20.02
CA ARG A 283 59.19 -13.95 20.85
C ARG A 283 60.60 -14.33 20.39
N MET A 284 60.90 -14.17 19.10
CA MET A 284 62.21 -14.48 18.50
C MET A 284 63.20 -13.30 18.53
N ALA A 285 62.73 -12.09 18.81
CA ALA A 285 63.51 -10.86 18.71
C ALA A 285 64.75 -10.81 19.63
N ARG A 286 65.84 -10.18 19.14
CA ARG A 286 67.12 -10.07 19.87
C ARG A 286 67.09 -9.11 21.05
N THR A 287 66.29 -8.06 21.02
CA THR A 287 66.25 -7.05 22.10
C THR A 287 64.82 -6.78 22.53
N ARG A 288 64.64 -6.23 23.74
CA ARG A 288 63.33 -5.84 24.25
C ARG A 288 62.66 -4.79 23.35
N GLY A 289 63.43 -3.81 22.86
CA GLY A 289 62.92 -2.81 21.92
C GLY A 289 62.43 -3.42 20.61
N THR A 290 63.20 -4.32 20.00
CA THR A 290 62.78 -5.01 18.76
C THR A 290 61.59 -5.95 18.97
N ALA A 291 61.47 -6.55 20.15
CA ALA A 291 60.29 -7.35 20.52
C ALA A 291 59.04 -6.46 20.64
N LEU A 292 59.18 -5.24 21.17
CA LEU A 292 58.09 -4.27 21.28
C LEU A 292 57.65 -3.75 19.91
N ILE A 293 58.56 -3.58 18.94
CA ILE A 293 58.19 -3.21 17.56
C ILE A 293 57.27 -4.28 16.96
N ALA A 294 57.69 -5.55 16.96
CA ALA A 294 56.88 -6.62 16.39
C ALA A 294 55.54 -6.81 17.13
N ALA A 295 55.55 -6.72 18.47
CA ALA A 295 54.31 -6.81 19.25
C ALA A 295 53.39 -5.59 19.03
N GLY A 296 53.95 -4.39 18.88
CA GLY A 296 53.21 -3.16 18.60
C GLY A 296 52.57 -3.15 17.22
N VAL A 297 53.28 -3.61 16.18
CA VAL A 297 52.70 -3.79 14.84
C VAL A 297 51.58 -4.83 14.86
N GLY A 298 51.75 -5.95 15.58
CA GLY A 298 50.68 -6.92 15.78
C GLY A 298 49.46 -6.35 16.52
N ALA A 299 49.68 -5.44 17.49
CA ALA A 299 48.62 -4.76 18.21
C ALA A 299 47.86 -3.75 17.32
N LEU A 300 48.55 -3.02 16.45
CA LEU A 300 47.97 -2.09 15.48
C LEU A 300 46.99 -2.82 14.55
N PHE A 301 47.48 -3.83 13.81
CA PHE A 301 46.66 -4.62 12.89
C PHE A 301 45.46 -5.28 13.58
N GLY A 302 45.64 -5.81 14.79
CA GLY A 302 44.55 -6.44 15.54
C GLY A 302 43.48 -5.45 16.00
N LEU A 303 43.88 -4.25 16.41
CA LEU A 303 42.99 -3.21 16.88
C LEU A 303 42.18 -2.60 15.73
N GLU A 304 42.84 -2.23 14.63
CA GLU A 304 42.18 -1.69 13.43
C GLU A 304 41.18 -2.67 12.84
N ALA A 305 41.56 -3.95 12.75
CA ALA A 305 40.66 -5.00 12.29
C ALA A 305 39.42 -5.14 13.19
N THR A 306 39.64 -5.16 14.51
CA THR A 306 38.54 -5.31 15.48
C THR A 306 37.59 -4.11 15.41
N VAL A 307 38.11 -2.88 15.36
CA VAL A 307 37.29 -1.67 15.25
C VAL A 307 36.52 -1.65 13.93
N SER A 308 37.20 -1.88 12.81
CA SER A 308 36.61 -1.76 11.47
C SER A 308 35.56 -2.85 11.20
N ILE A 309 35.81 -4.10 11.59
CA ILE A 309 34.81 -5.18 11.50
C ILE A 309 33.65 -4.91 12.46
N GLY A 310 33.91 -4.31 13.63
CA GLY A 310 32.86 -3.88 14.57
C GLY A 310 31.93 -2.83 14.00
N VAL A 311 32.49 -1.87 13.27
CA VAL A 311 31.70 -0.87 12.54
C VAL A 311 30.85 -1.52 11.45
N ASN A 312 31.40 -2.46 10.69
CA ASN A 312 30.66 -3.17 9.63
C ASN A 312 29.51 -4.02 10.17
N LEU A 313 29.67 -4.57 11.38
CA LEU A 313 28.64 -5.33 12.07
C LEU A 313 27.70 -4.44 12.91
N SER A 314 27.82 -3.11 12.81
CA SER A 314 27.05 -2.15 13.60
C SER A 314 27.19 -2.35 15.13
N LEU A 315 28.30 -2.95 15.60
CA LEU A 315 28.60 -3.16 17.01
C LEU A 315 29.24 -1.93 17.67
N ILE A 316 29.79 -1.02 16.86
CA ILE A 316 30.45 0.23 17.26
C ILE A 316 29.98 1.34 16.30
N PRO A 317 29.83 2.60 16.74
CA PRO A 317 29.48 3.70 15.85
C PRO A 317 30.42 3.83 14.64
N HIS A 318 29.86 4.20 13.48
CA HIS A 318 30.62 4.38 12.24
C HIS A 318 31.70 5.45 12.39
N THR A 319 32.96 5.03 12.29
CA THR A 319 34.12 5.83 12.70
C THR A 319 35.15 6.10 11.60
N GLY A 320 34.96 5.64 10.35
CA GLY A 320 35.88 6.02 9.27
C GLY A 320 37.18 5.22 9.19
N GLN A 321 37.25 4.02 9.77
CA GLN A 321 38.50 3.26 9.91
C GLN A 321 38.57 2.14 8.87
N PRO A 322 39.61 2.13 8.00
CA PRO A 322 39.78 1.09 7.00
C PRO A 322 40.32 -0.20 7.61
N ILE A 323 39.97 -1.34 7.01
CA ILE A 323 40.60 -2.62 7.37
C ILE A 323 42.02 -2.65 6.77
N PRO A 324 43.05 -2.98 7.57
CA PRO A 324 44.44 -3.01 7.11
C PRO A 324 44.63 -3.84 5.85
N LEU A 325 45.26 -3.24 4.82
CA LEU A 325 45.58 -3.84 3.52
C LEU A 325 44.38 -4.24 2.63
N PHE A 326 43.17 -4.31 3.17
CA PHE A 326 41.96 -4.75 2.48
C PHE A 326 41.14 -3.57 1.95
N SER A 327 40.79 -2.62 2.82
CA SER A 327 40.06 -1.40 2.42
C SER A 327 40.94 -0.52 1.52
N TYR A 328 40.30 0.25 0.65
CA TYR A 328 40.99 1.28 -0.13
C TYR A 328 41.64 2.29 0.80
N GLY A 329 42.92 2.55 0.60
CA GLY A 329 43.66 3.46 1.46
C GLY A 329 44.96 4.01 0.89
N GLY A 330 45.32 3.71 -0.36
CA GLY A 330 46.52 4.25 -1.01
C GLY A 330 47.78 4.19 -0.14
N THR A 331 48.17 5.32 0.46
CA THR A 331 49.30 5.43 1.40
C THR A 331 49.17 4.57 2.65
N THR A 332 47.96 4.38 3.16
CA THR A 332 47.68 3.50 4.31
C THR A 332 48.15 2.08 4.02
N ALA A 333 47.84 1.55 2.83
CA ALA A 333 48.28 0.21 2.42
C ALA A 333 49.82 0.09 2.38
N VAL A 334 50.51 1.15 1.91
CA VAL A 334 51.99 1.22 1.91
C VAL A 334 52.53 1.19 3.34
N MET A 335 51.98 1.99 4.26
CA MET A 335 52.45 2.07 5.66
C MET A 335 52.25 0.74 6.41
N HIS A 336 51.14 0.05 6.16
CA HIS A 336 50.91 -1.29 6.71
C HIS A 336 51.92 -2.31 6.17
N LEU A 337 52.22 -2.29 4.87
CA LEU A 337 53.26 -3.16 4.28
C LEU A 337 54.65 -2.84 4.81
N VAL A 338 54.98 -1.55 5.01
CA VAL A 338 56.20 -1.09 5.69
C VAL A 338 56.27 -1.67 7.10
N ALA A 339 55.18 -1.62 7.87
CA ALA A 339 55.10 -2.18 9.22
C ALA A 339 55.37 -3.69 9.23
N LEU A 340 54.82 -4.44 8.28
CA LEU A 340 55.12 -5.88 8.12
C LEU A 340 56.59 -6.12 7.71
N GLY A 341 57.19 -5.23 6.93
CA GLY A 341 58.61 -5.25 6.58
C GLY A 341 59.51 -5.13 7.81
N LEU A 342 59.12 -4.29 8.77
CA LEU A 342 59.80 -4.20 10.07
C LEU A 342 59.70 -5.51 10.87
N VAL A 343 58.52 -6.15 10.87
CA VAL A 343 58.32 -7.44 11.56
C VAL A 343 59.19 -8.53 10.95
N LEU A 344 59.29 -8.57 9.62
CA LEU A 344 60.19 -9.48 8.90
C LEU A 344 61.66 -9.22 9.27
N ALA A 345 62.09 -7.96 9.31
CA ALA A 345 63.45 -7.59 9.74
C ALA A 345 63.72 -8.00 11.20
N VAL A 346 62.77 -7.78 12.13
CA VAL A 346 62.87 -8.23 13.53
C VAL A 346 63.05 -9.75 13.60
N ARG A 347 62.30 -10.50 12.79
CA ARG A 347 62.35 -11.97 12.79
C ARG A 347 63.67 -12.48 12.25
N ARG A 348 64.14 -11.98 11.11
CA ARG A 348 65.43 -12.36 10.51
C ARG A 348 66.57 -12.11 11.49
N ASP A 349 66.65 -10.90 12.03
CA ASP A 349 67.68 -10.55 13.00
C ASP A 349 67.57 -11.46 14.24
N GLY A 350 66.37 -11.88 14.65
CA GLY A 350 66.17 -12.87 15.73
C GLY A 350 66.74 -14.27 15.47
N VAL A 351 66.87 -14.68 14.20
CA VAL A 351 67.31 -16.02 13.75
C VAL A 351 68.82 -16.08 13.49
N GLU A 352 69.39 -15.06 12.84
CA GLU A 352 70.83 -14.97 12.60
C GLU A 352 71.58 -14.94 13.95
N LEU A 353 72.59 -15.79 14.14
CA LEU A 353 73.45 -15.81 15.32
C LEU A 353 74.88 -15.53 14.87
N PRO A 354 75.52 -14.44 15.32
CA PRO A 354 76.98 -14.35 15.24
C PRO A 354 77.58 -15.49 16.08
N LEU A 355 78.56 -16.21 15.53
CA LEU A 355 79.24 -17.35 16.19
C LEU A 355 79.82 -17.01 17.58
N TRP A 356 80.02 -15.73 17.88
CA TRP A 356 80.59 -15.20 19.12
C TRP A 356 79.57 -14.56 20.08
N ALA A 357 78.26 -14.72 19.85
CA ALA A 357 77.24 -14.10 20.70
C ALA A 357 77.05 -14.86 22.04
N PRO A 358 76.99 -14.16 23.19
CA PRO A 358 76.81 -14.79 24.49
C PRO A 358 75.45 -15.53 24.59
N PRO A 359 75.36 -16.61 25.40
CA PRO A 359 74.16 -17.44 25.51
C PRO A 359 72.94 -16.61 25.96
N ARG A 360 71.75 -17.01 25.47
CA ARG A 360 70.47 -16.35 25.77
C ARG A 360 70.19 -16.38 27.28
N LYS A 361 70.50 -15.30 28.03
CA LYS A 361 69.91 -15.10 29.37
C LYS A 361 68.39 -15.21 29.27
N ARG A 362 67.71 -15.86 30.22
CA ARG A 362 66.22 -15.94 30.30
C ARG A 362 65.65 -14.52 30.23
N ARG A 363 65.13 -14.14 29.06
CA ARG A 363 64.64 -12.78 28.80
C ARG A 363 63.17 -12.67 29.14
N ARG A 364 62.82 -11.56 29.77
CA ARG A 364 61.44 -11.15 30.02
C ARG A 364 60.80 -10.75 28.68
N LEU A 365 60.18 -11.72 27.99
CA LEU A 365 59.32 -11.49 26.81
C LEU A 365 58.30 -10.35 27.08
N PRO A 366 57.82 -9.59 26.10
CA PRO A 366 56.78 -8.60 26.40
C PRO A 366 55.58 -9.30 27.06
N ARG A 367 55.06 -8.76 28.18
CA ARG A 367 53.99 -9.45 28.95
C ARG A 367 52.71 -9.34 28.17
N GLY A 368 51.91 -10.40 28.19
CA GLY A 368 50.55 -10.36 27.65
C GLY A 368 50.46 -10.32 26.12
N VAL A 369 51.55 -10.39 25.35
CA VAL A 369 51.48 -10.39 23.86
C VAL A 369 50.55 -11.50 23.35
N SER A 370 50.64 -12.68 23.94
CA SER A 370 49.80 -13.82 23.55
C SER A 370 48.39 -13.73 24.12
N VAL A 371 48.22 -13.08 25.27
CA VAL A 371 46.90 -12.78 25.83
C VAL A 371 46.18 -11.76 24.95
N GLY A 372 46.88 -10.73 24.47
CA GLY A 372 46.36 -9.75 23.51
C GLY A 372 46.00 -10.38 22.17
N ALA A 373 46.87 -11.22 21.60
CA ALA A 373 46.54 -11.96 20.37
C ALA A 373 45.36 -12.92 20.56
N LEU A 374 45.25 -13.59 21.72
CA LEU A 374 44.08 -14.40 22.07
C LEU A 374 42.82 -13.55 22.22
N ALA A 375 42.91 -12.35 22.81
CA ALA A 375 41.78 -11.42 22.93
C ALA A 375 41.29 -10.93 21.56
N VAL A 376 42.21 -10.58 20.64
CA VAL A 376 41.87 -10.25 19.24
C VAL A 376 41.29 -11.46 18.50
N THR A 377 41.82 -12.66 18.76
CA THR A 377 41.26 -13.90 18.19
C THR A 377 39.83 -14.12 18.68
N ALA A 378 39.59 -14.01 19.99
CA ALA A 378 38.28 -14.17 20.58
C ALA A 378 37.29 -13.10 20.07
N SER A 379 37.71 -11.83 19.95
CA SER A 379 36.85 -10.76 19.43
C SER A 379 36.46 -11.02 17.98
N LEU A 380 37.43 -11.28 17.08
CA LEU A 380 37.14 -11.51 15.67
C LEU A 380 36.34 -12.79 15.42
N LEU A 381 36.54 -13.85 16.23
CA LEU A 381 35.70 -15.04 16.19
C LEU A 381 34.28 -14.76 16.68
N ALA A 382 34.11 -14.05 17.79
CA ALA A 382 32.80 -13.64 18.28
C ALA A 382 32.04 -12.78 17.26
N MET A 383 32.75 -11.89 16.56
CA MET A 383 32.22 -11.06 15.48
C MET A 383 31.85 -11.88 14.24
N SER A 384 32.65 -12.91 13.91
CA SER A 384 32.32 -13.84 12.83
C SER A 384 31.07 -14.67 13.16
N VAL A 385 30.93 -15.12 14.41
CA VAL A 385 29.72 -15.78 14.91
C VAL A 385 28.52 -14.84 14.89
N PHE A 386 28.71 -13.57 15.27
CA PHE A 386 27.66 -12.55 15.19
C PHE A 386 27.20 -12.30 13.74
N ALA A 387 28.14 -12.22 12.79
CA ALA A 387 27.82 -12.09 11.36
C ALA A 387 27.00 -13.29 10.86
N TRP A 388 27.38 -14.50 11.26
CA TRP A 388 26.62 -15.72 10.96
C TRP A 388 25.23 -15.70 11.61
N GLN A 389 25.12 -15.34 12.89
CA GLN A 389 23.85 -15.22 13.60
C GLN A 389 22.93 -14.18 12.95
N LEU A 390 23.49 -13.06 12.47
CA LEU A 390 22.74 -12.03 11.76
C LEU A 390 22.15 -12.58 10.45
N GLN A 391 22.93 -13.35 9.68
CA GLN A 391 22.47 -14.03 8.46
C GLN A 391 21.38 -15.07 8.76
N ASP A 392 21.60 -15.93 9.74
CA ASP A 392 20.69 -17.03 10.08
C ASP A 392 19.35 -16.52 10.66
N SER A 393 19.41 -15.62 11.65
CA SER A 393 18.21 -15.16 12.36
C SER A 393 17.44 -14.04 11.66
N ARG A 394 18.12 -13.16 10.91
CA ARG A 394 17.52 -11.95 10.32
C ARG A 394 17.71 -11.84 8.81
N GLY A 395 18.43 -12.77 8.17
CA GLY A 395 18.79 -12.67 6.75
C GLY A 395 17.57 -12.55 5.83
N ALA A 396 16.54 -13.38 6.01
CA ALA A 396 15.32 -13.32 5.20
C ALA A 396 14.60 -11.96 5.34
N LYS A 397 14.47 -11.45 6.57
CA LYS A 397 13.85 -10.14 6.85
C LYS A 397 14.66 -9.00 6.24
N LEU A 398 15.98 -9.00 6.43
CA LEU A 398 16.88 -7.96 5.91
C LEU A 398 16.93 -7.96 4.37
N ARG A 399 16.87 -9.14 3.75
CA ARG A 399 16.77 -9.28 2.29
C ARG A 399 15.45 -8.74 1.75
N ALA A 400 14.34 -9.01 2.43
CA ALA A 400 13.04 -8.44 2.06
C ALA A 400 13.02 -6.91 2.22
N MET A 401 13.57 -6.38 3.31
CA MET A 401 13.72 -4.92 3.51
C MET A 401 14.57 -4.26 2.41
N GLY A 402 15.68 -4.90 2.02
CA GLY A 402 16.51 -4.41 0.92
C GLY A 402 15.76 -4.41 -0.42
N LEU A 403 14.99 -5.47 -0.69
CA LEU A 403 14.14 -5.55 -1.88
C LEU A 403 13.06 -4.45 -1.89
N GLU A 404 12.42 -4.21 -0.75
CA GLU A 404 11.41 -3.16 -0.59
C GLU A 404 11.99 -1.75 -0.84
N GLN A 405 13.19 -1.48 -0.32
CA GLN A 405 13.87 -0.19 -0.53
C GLN A 405 14.19 0.08 -1.99
N MET A 406 14.59 -0.96 -2.73
CA MET A 406 14.92 -0.87 -4.15
C MET A 406 13.73 -1.04 -5.08
N THR A 407 12.52 -1.32 -4.58
CA THR A 407 11.35 -1.55 -5.45
C THR A 407 10.40 -0.36 -5.38
N ARG A 408 9.96 0.10 -6.55
CA ARG A 408 8.87 1.07 -6.70
C ARG A 408 7.81 0.46 -7.60
N CYS A 409 6.57 0.43 -7.13
CA CYS A 409 5.46 -0.14 -7.89
C CYS A 409 4.50 0.95 -8.33
N ILE A 410 4.10 0.86 -9.59
CA ILE A 410 3.13 1.73 -10.24
C ILE A 410 1.86 0.92 -10.39
N ARG A 411 0.72 1.49 -10.00
CA ARG A 411 -0.58 0.85 -10.13
C ARG A 411 -0.99 0.79 -11.60
N LEU A 412 -1.45 -0.38 -12.03
CA LEU A 412 -2.11 -0.58 -13.32
C LEU A 412 -3.61 -0.72 -13.05
N PRO A 413 -4.44 0.31 -13.27
CA PRO A 413 -5.85 0.23 -12.92
C PRO A 413 -6.59 -0.76 -13.82
N ALA A 414 -7.51 -1.51 -13.23
CA ALA A 414 -8.38 -2.41 -13.96
C ALA A 414 -9.47 -1.67 -14.73
N GLU A 415 -9.85 -2.24 -15.88
CA GLU A 415 -11.05 -1.80 -16.57
C GLU A 415 -12.29 -2.21 -15.79
N ARG A 416 -13.21 -1.25 -15.61
CA ARG A 416 -14.49 -1.50 -14.96
C ARG A 416 -15.42 -2.26 -15.92
N GLY A 417 -16.15 -3.26 -15.44
CA GLY A 417 -17.16 -3.95 -16.23
C GLY A 417 -18.31 -3.02 -16.65
N GLN A 418 -19.00 -3.37 -17.73
CA GLN A 418 -20.15 -2.63 -18.27
C GLN A 418 -21.43 -2.97 -17.50
N ILE A 419 -22.43 -2.09 -17.55
CA ILE A 419 -23.80 -2.43 -17.12
C ILE A 419 -24.65 -2.50 -18.38
N LEU A 420 -25.39 -3.59 -18.56
CA LEU A 420 -26.17 -3.92 -19.74
C LEU A 420 -27.64 -4.17 -19.37
N ASP A 421 -28.57 -3.86 -20.27
CA ASP A 421 -29.97 -4.21 -20.12
C ASP A 421 -30.23 -5.72 -20.37
N ASP A 422 -31.49 -6.12 -20.29
CA ASP A 422 -31.92 -7.50 -20.53
C ASP A 422 -31.60 -8.00 -21.95
N GLN A 423 -31.42 -7.12 -22.95
CA GLN A 423 -31.06 -7.44 -24.33
C GLN A 423 -29.56 -7.24 -24.66
N GLY A 424 -28.75 -6.85 -23.66
CA GLY A 424 -27.32 -6.59 -23.85
C GLY A 424 -26.99 -5.19 -24.36
N VAL A 425 -27.95 -4.26 -24.37
CA VAL A 425 -27.72 -2.85 -24.70
C VAL A 425 -26.93 -2.18 -23.57
N PRO A 426 -25.83 -1.48 -23.87
CA PRO A 426 -25.04 -0.84 -22.83
C PRO A 426 -25.76 0.34 -22.16
N LEU A 427 -25.80 0.31 -20.83
CA LEU A 427 -26.34 1.33 -19.94
C LEU A 427 -25.24 2.11 -19.21
N ALA A 428 -24.10 1.47 -18.95
CA ALA A 428 -22.90 2.12 -18.43
C ALA A 428 -21.65 1.52 -19.08
N VAL A 429 -20.85 2.37 -19.72
CA VAL A 429 -19.65 1.97 -20.48
C VAL A 429 -18.45 2.80 -20.08
N ASN A 430 -17.25 2.35 -20.44
CA ASN A 430 -16.04 3.17 -20.35
C ASN A 430 -15.76 3.77 -21.72
N VAL A 431 -15.43 5.06 -21.78
CA VAL A 431 -14.91 5.66 -23.02
C VAL A 431 -13.59 4.94 -23.35
N PRO A 432 -13.40 4.40 -24.58
CA PRO A 432 -12.21 3.62 -24.94
C PRO A 432 -11.00 4.53 -25.21
N GLU A 433 -10.51 5.19 -24.17
CA GLU A 433 -9.35 6.07 -24.20
C GLU A 433 -8.30 5.59 -23.19
N TYR A 434 -7.10 5.33 -23.68
CA TYR A 434 -6.00 4.80 -22.88
C TYR A 434 -4.83 5.76 -22.94
N SER A 435 -4.20 6.03 -21.80
CA SER A 435 -2.91 6.69 -21.76
C SER A 435 -1.82 5.63 -21.81
N VAL A 436 -0.85 5.83 -22.68
CA VAL A 436 0.39 5.04 -22.68
C VAL A 436 1.44 5.87 -21.97
N SER A 437 2.05 5.31 -20.95
CA SER A 437 3.19 5.89 -20.27
C SER A 437 4.37 4.93 -20.23
N ALA A 438 5.55 5.46 -19.95
CA ALA A 438 6.77 4.68 -19.89
C ALA A 438 7.62 5.07 -18.67
N VAL A 439 8.35 4.09 -18.17
CA VAL A 439 9.43 4.29 -17.21
C VAL A 439 10.67 4.71 -18.00
N ALA A 440 10.90 6.01 -18.12
CA ALA A 440 11.87 6.53 -19.09
C ALA A 440 13.28 5.98 -18.92
N GLY A 441 13.74 5.79 -17.67
CA GLY A 441 15.07 5.21 -17.40
C GLY A 441 15.22 3.72 -17.72
N MET A 442 14.18 3.05 -18.22
CA MET A 442 14.28 1.69 -18.78
C MET A 442 14.56 1.68 -20.29
N PHE A 443 14.43 2.82 -20.97
CA PHE A 443 14.68 2.96 -22.40
C PHE A 443 16.08 3.56 -22.57
N ASP A 444 17.07 2.68 -22.76
CA ASP A 444 18.47 3.06 -22.96
C ASP A 444 18.74 3.26 -24.45
N ALA A 445 19.58 4.23 -24.83
CA ALA A 445 19.88 4.57 -26.23
C ALA A 445 20.48 3.40 -27.06
N ALA A 446 20.84 2.28 -26.42
CA ALA A 446 21.42 1.10 -27.03
C ALA A 446 20.39 0.04 -27.48
N ASP A 447 19.13 0.08 -27.00
CA ASP A 447 18.10 -0.92 -27.33
C ASP A 447 17.08 -0.41 -28.37
N SER A 448 17.59 -0.04 -29.55
CA SER A 448 16.81 0.52 -30.67
C SER A 448 15.62 -0.34 -31.13
N ALA A 449 15.61 -1.64 -30.81
CA ALA A 449 14.56 -2.56 -31.22
C ALA A 449 13.27 -2.39 -30.39
N THR A 450 13.39 -2.16 -29.08
CA THR A 450 12.25 -1.93 -28.18
C THR A 450 11.61 -0.58 -28.49
N ASP A 451 12.43 0.46 -28.73
CA ASP A 451 11.99 1.80 -29.13
C ASP A 451 11.26 1.77 -30.47
N ALA A 452 11.82 1.10 -31.48
CA ALA A 452 11.20 0.97 -32.80
C ALA A 452 9.85 0.24 -32.74
N LYS A 453 9.75 -0.81 -31.91
CA LYS A 453 8.50 -1.55 -31.72
C LYS A 453 7.44 -0.71 -31.02
N LEU A 454 7.80 0.02 -29.96
CA LEU A 454 6.88 0.92 -29.25
C LEU A 454 6.43 2.08 -30.13
N ALA A 455 7.35 2.71 -30.87
CA ALA A 455 7.06 3.78 -31.81
C ALA A 455 6.08 3.32 -32.92
N GLY A 456 6.29 2.11 -33.46
CA GLY A 456 5.39 1.51 -34.45
C GLY A 456 3.97 1.27 -33.92
N LEU A 457 3.85 0.80 -32.67
CA LEU A 457 2.53 0.60 -32.02
C LEU A 457 1.82 1.93 -31.70
N LEU A 458 2.60 2.93 -31.27
CA LEU A 458 2.11 4.30 -31.03
C LEU A 458 1.83 5.09 -32.31
N ARG A 459 2.29 4.62 -33.47
CA ARG A 459 2.25 5.31 -34.77
C ARG A 459 2.91 6.69 -34.73
N ILE A 460 4.00 6.83 -33.98
CA ILE A 460 4.83 8.04 -33.93
C ILE A 460 6.25 7.74 -34.45
N PRO A 461 6.96 8.74 -34.98
CA PRO A 461 8.37 8.60 -35.33
C PRO A 461 9.25 8.20 -34.12
N THR A 462 10.27 7.38 -34.34
CA THR A 462 11.18 6.91 -33.27
C THR A 462 11.96 8.05 -32.61
N ASP A 463 12.36 9.06 -33.39
CA ASP A 463 13.03 10.28 -32.90
C ASP A 463 12.12 11.10 -31.98
N GLU A 464 10.82 11.17 -32.29
CA GLU A 464 9.84 11.82 -31.44
C GLU A 464 9.65 11.07 -30.11
N LEU A 465 9.59 9.73 -30.16
CA LEU A 465 9.53 8.90 -28.96
C LEU A 465 10.76 9.09 -28.07
N SER A 466 11.97 9.01 -28.64
CA SER A 466 13.22 9.21 -27.91
C SER A 466 13.29 10.61 -27.28
N LYS A 467 12.80 11.64 -27.97
CA LYS A 467 12.71 12.99 -27.41
C LYS A 467 11.77 13.06 -26.22
N ARG A 468 10.57 12.48 -26.30
CA ARG A 468 9.61 12.44 -25.18
C ARG A 468 10.18 11.70 -23.97
N LEU A 469 10.90 10.60 -24.20
CA LEU A 469 11.58 9.84 -23.14
C LEU A 469 12.74 10.65 -22.52
N HIS A 470 13.57 11.33 -23.31
CA HIS A 470 14.63 12.19 -22.80
C HIS A 470 14.13 13.42 -22.03
N ASP A 471 13.13 14.12 -22.57
CA ASP A 471 12.57 15.33 -21.96
C ASP A 471 11.92 15.03 -20.59
N SER A 472 11.46 13.79 -20.37
CA SER A 472 10.89 13.34 -19.10
C SER A 472 11.93 13.12 -17.98
N GLY A 473 13.23 13.26 -18.25
CA GLY A 473 14.27 13.31 -17.21
C GLY A 473 14.39 12.06 -16.33
N GLY A 474 13.93 10.89 -16.80
CA GLY A 474 13.95 9.65 -16.01
C GLY A 474 12.73 9.45 -15.10
N GLU A 475 11.66 10.20 -15.31
CA GLU A 475 10.39 10.00 -14.61
C GLU A 475 9.88 8.55 -14.73
N ILE A 476 9.33 8.04 -13.62
CA ILE A 476 8.78 6.69 -13.52
C ILE A 476 7.47 6.55 -14.31
N ASN A 477 6.80 7.66 -14.65
CA ASN A 477 5.52 7.67 -15.36
C ASN A 477 5.47 8.76 -16.44
N ALA A 478 6.37 8.68 -17.43
CA ALA A 478 6.40 9.62 -18.55
C ALA A 478 5.23 9.32 -19.51
N ILE A 479 4.30 10.26 -19.68
CA ILE A 479 3.15 10.08 -20.58
C ILE A 479 3.62 10.19 -22.03
N LEU A 480 3.49 9.11 -22.80
CA LEU A 480 3.89 9.03 -24.19
C LEU A 480 2.77 9.41 -25.15
N GLY A 481 1.50 9.34 -24.73
CA GLY A 481 0.36 9.73 -25.55
C GLY A 481 -0.93 9.04 -25.14
N ARG A 482 -1.99 9.28 -25.91
CA ARG A 482 -3.27 8.58 -25.78
C ARG A 482 -3.56 7.76 -27.03
N VAL A 483 -4.15 6.59 -26.83
CA VAL A 483 -4.43 5.62 -27.90
C VAL A 483 -5.85 5.07 -27.78
N ASP A 484 -6.37 4.55 -28.88
CA ASP A 484 -7.65 3.82 -28.92
C ASP A 484 -7.52 2.40 -28.33
N ALA A 485 -8.65 1.69 -28.19
CA ALA A 485 -8.70 0.34 -27.62
C ALA A 485 -7.94 -0.71 -28.45
N ASP A 486 -7.81 -0.54 -29.77
CA ASP A 486 -7.13 -1.51 -30.64
C ASP A 486 -5.61 -1.37 -30.51
N GLN A 487 -5.13 -0.13 -30.53
CA GLN A 487 -3.73 0.19 -30.27
C GLN A 487 -3.33 -0.18 -28.83
N ALA A 488 -4.18 0.10 -27.84
CA ALA A 488 -3.94 -0.28 -26.44
C ALA A 488 -3.74 -1.80 -26.29
N ARG A 489 -4.63 -2.60 -26.90
CA ARG A 489 -4.51 -4.07 -26.93
C ARG A 489 -3.20 -4.53 -27.56
N GLY A 490 -2.83 -3.98 -28.72
CA GLY A 490 -1.57 -4.30 -29.37
C GLY A 490 -0.33 -3.99 -28.51
N ILE A 491 -0.37 -2.91 -27.70
CA ILE A 491 0.71 -2.55 -26.77
C ILE A 491 0.76 -3.49 -25.56
N ILE A 492 -0.40 -3.86 -25.01
CA ILE A 492 -0.51 -4.81 -23.90
C ILE A 492 0.02 -6.18 -24.33
N ASP A 493 -0.43 -6.69 -25.48
CA ASP A 493 -0.03 -7.99 -26.03
C ASP A 493 1.47 -8.06 -26.37
N ALA A 494 2.09 -6.91 -26.66
CA ALA A 494 3.52 -6.84 -26.92
C ALA A 494 4.40 -7.05 -25.67
N HIS A 495 3.82 -6.99 -24.46
CA HIS A 495 4.49 -7.19 -23.16
C HIS A 495 5.80 -6.40 -23.01
N LEU A 496 5.83 -5.16 -23.49
CA LEU A 496 7.03 -4.33 -23.48
C LEU A 496 7.37 -3.90 -22.04
N PRO A 497 8.57 -4.24 -21.51
CA PRO A 497 8.99 -3.84 -20.18
C PRO A 497 9.01 -2.31 -20.02
N GLY A 498 8.48 -1.81 -18.90
CA GLY A 498 8.48 -0.37 -18.60
C GLY A 498 7.44 0.43 -19.37
N VAL A 499 6.65 -0.18 -20.28
CA VAL A 499 5.48 0.44 -20.90
C VAL A 499 4.24 0.13 -20.07
N LEU A 500 3.48 1.17 -19.75
CA LEU A 500 2.26 1.11 -18.97
C LEU A 500 1.11 1.57 -19.85
N VAL A 501 0.04 0.79 -19.89
CA VAL A 501 -1.21 1.18 -20.55
C VAL A 501 -2.26 1.35 -19.47
N VAL A 502 -2.75 2.58 -19.33
CA VAL A 502 -3.65 2.98 -18.25
C VAL A 502 -4.98 3.40 -18.86
N PRO A 503 -6.10 2.74 -18.52
CA PRO A 503 -7.43 3.23 -18.92
C PRO A 503 -7.66 4.62 -18.32
N THR A 504 -7.73 5.63 -19.18
CA THR A 504 -8.04 7.01 -18.79
C THR A 504 -9.49 7.38 -19.04
N GLY A 505 -10.17 6.60 -19.87
CA GLY A 505 -11.57 6.75 -20.20
C GLY A 505 -12.44 7.04 -19.00
N ARG A 506 -13.30 8.06 -19.12
CA ARG A 506 -14.34 8.31 -18.13
C ARG A 506 -15.42 7.22 -18.21
N ARG A 507 -16.09 6.99 -17.08
CA ARG A 507 -17.34 6.24 -17.07
C ARG A 507 -18.40 7.09 -17.78
N PHE A 508 -19.13 6.49 -18.71
CA PHE A 508 -20.13 7.16 -19.54
C PHE A 508 -21.46 6.42 -19.49
N TYR A 509 -22.53 7.20 -19.32
CA TYR A 509 -23.90 6.73 -19.17
C TYR A 509 -24.72 7.24 -20.36
N PRO A 510 -24.96 6.44 -21.41
CA PRO A 510 -25.58 6.92 -22.64
C PRO A 510 -26.98 7.51 -22.46
N GLN A 511 -27.71 7.02 -21.46
CA GLN A 511 -29.09 7.43 -21.17
C GLN A 511 -29.17 8.67 -20.25
N GLY A 512 -28.04 9.17 -19.73
CA GLY A 512 -27.99 10.36 -18.90
C GLY A 512 -28.94 10.31 -17.70
N SER A 513 -29.84 11.29 -17.59
CA SER A 513 -30.72 11.48 -16.45
C SER A 513 -31.81 10.42 -16.27
N ALA A 514 -32.21 9.72 -17.34
CA ALA A 514 -33.27 8.73 -17.31
C ALA A 514 -32.96 7.55 -16.37
N LEU A 515 -31.70 7.10 -16.38
CA LEU A 515 -31.25 5.99 -15.54
C LEU A 515 -30.42 6.44 -14.33
N GLY A 516 -30.42 7.75 -14.06
CA GLY A 516 -29.56 8.35 -13.07
C GLY A 516 -29.70 7.75 -11.66
N PRO A 517 -30.92 7.81 -11.09
CA PRO A 517 -31.25 7.23 -9.79
C PRO A 517 -31.11 5.71 -9.69
N VAL A 518 -31.11 4.98 -10.81
CA VAL A 518 -30.97 3.52 -10.84
C VAL A 518 -29.50 3.12 -10.92
N LEU A 519 -28.77 3.62 -11.92
CA LEU A 519 -27.36 3.25 -12.14
C LEU A 519 -26.43 3.90 -11.10
N GLY A 520 -26.71 5.14 -10.73
CA GLY A 520 -25.77 5.98 -10.01
C GLY A 520 -24.46 6.20 -10.77
N TYR A 521 -23.44 6.70 -10.06
CA TYR A 521 -22.20 7.16 -10.69
C TYR A 521 -20.95 6.60 -10.01
N VAL A 522 -19.82 6.71 -10.71
CA VAL A 522 -18.47 6.40 -10.20
C VAL A 522 -17.78 7.68 -9.74
N GLY A 523 -17.06 7.62 -8.63
CA GLY A 523 -16.25 8.72 -8.10
C GLY A 523 -14.90 8.25 -7.57
N VAL A 524 -14.07 9.17 -7.11
CA VAL A 524 -12.80 8.83 -6.44
C VAL A 524 -13.09 8.31 -5.03
N ALA A 525 -12.39 7.26 -4.63
CA ALA A 525 -12.51 6.63 -3.33
C ALA A 525 -12.22 7.63 -2.21
N ASP A 526 -13.11 7.67 -1.22
CA ASP A 526 -12.95 8.48 -0.01
C ASP A 526 -12.61 7.60 1.20
N ARG A 527 -12.51 8.23 2.38
CA ARG A 527 -12.18 7.52 3.63
C ARG A 527 -13.21 6.43 3.96
N GLY A 528 -14.49 6.63 3.67
CA GLY A 528 -15.53 5.64 3.91
C GLY A 528 -15.36 4.43 3.01
N ASP A 529 -15.02 4.64 1.74
CA ASP A 529 -14.72 3.54 0.81
C ASP A 529 -13.48 2.74 1.24
N MET A 530 -12.44 3.42 1.73
CA MET A 530 -11.23 2.76 2.23
C MET A 530 -11.47 2.01 3.54
N GLN A 531 -12.46 2.40 4.35
CA GLN A 531 -12.90 1.61 5.51
C GLN A 531 -13.65 0.36 5.08
N ARG A 532 -14.53 0.47 4.06
CA ARG A 532 -15.24 -0.67 3.47
C ARG A 532 -14.28 -1.63 2.76
N TRP A 533 -13.24 -1.09 2.12
CA TRP A 533 -12.24 -1.82 1.35
C TRP A 533 -10.81 -1.42 1.79
N PRO A 534 -10.25 -2.05 2.85
CA PRO A 534 -8.97 -1.65 3.43
C PRO A 534 -7.77 -1.67 2.48
N ASN A 535 -7.81 -2.52 1.45
CA ASN A 535 -6.74 -2.68 0.46
C ASN A 535 -6.92 -1.76 -0.77
N LEU A 536 -7.90 -0.85 -0.75
CA LEU A 536 -8.18 0.05 -1.85
C LEU A 536 -7.08 1.11 -1.96
N ALA A 537 -6.41 1.18 -3.10
CA ALA A 537 -5.38 2.18 -3.34
C ALA A 537 -5.97 3.60 -3.36
N LEU A 538 -5.18 4.60 -2.92
CA LEU A 538 -5.55 6.00 -3.03
C LEU A 538 -5.81 6.38 -4.50
N GLY A 539 -6.82 7.21 -4.73
CA GLY A 539 -7.22 7.61 -6.09
C GLY A 539 -8.00 6.55 -6.87
N SER A 540 -8.35 5.42 -6.26
CA SER A 540 -9.21 4.41 -6.89
C SER A 540 -10.55 4.98 -7.32
N ARG A 541 -11.06 4.49 -8.45
CA ARG A 541 -12.43 4.78 -8.91
C ARG A 541 -13.39 3.73 -8.35
N VAL A 542 -14.45 4.17 -7.68
CA VAL A 542 -15.45 3.32 -7.02
C VAL A 542 -16.86 3.83 -7.29
N GLY A 543 -17.84 2.94 -7.31
CA GLY A 543 -19.25 3.31 -7.38
C GLY A 543 -19.72 4.03 -6.12
N LYS A 544 -20.40 5.17 -6.30
CA LYS A 544 -20.84 6.07 -5.22
C LYS A 544 -22.34 6.03 -4.97
N ALA A 545 -23.14 5.68 -5.98
CA ALA A 545 -24.59 5.59 -5.89
C ALA A 545 -25.14 4.43 -6.75
N GLY A 546 -26.42 4.12 -6.57
CA GLY A 546 -27.16 3.15 -7.41
C GLY A 546 -26.49 1.78 -7.54
N LEU A 547 -26.72 1.14 -8.68
CA LEU A 547 -26.13 -0.15 -9.04
C LEU A 547 -24.60 -0.10 -9.11
N GLU A 548 -24.00 1.02 -9.50
CA GLU A 548 -22.54 1.21 -9.50
C GLU A 548 -21.95 0.99 -8.10
N ARG A 549 -22.62 1.46 -7.04
CA ARG A 549 -22.19 1.25 -5.65
C ARG A 549 -22.58 -0.12 -5.10
N GLN A 550 -23.77 -0.63 -5.46
CA GLN A 550 -24.25 -1.93 -4.99
C GLN A 550 -23.30 -3.04 -5.47
N TYR A 551 -22.96 -3.03 -6.76
CA TYR A 551 -22.17 -4.06 -7.42
C TYR A 551 -20.72 -3.62 -7.69
N ASP A 552 -20.19 -2.62 -6.96
CA ASP A 552 -18.83 -2.11 -7.16
C ASP A 552 -17.77 -3.21 -7.10
N ALA A 553 -17.92 -4.17 -6.20
CA ALA A 553 -16.97 -5.28 -6.05
C ALA A 553 -16.86 -6.16 -7.29
N LEU A 554 -17.95 -6.33 -8.04
CA LEU A 554 -17.97 -7.09 -9.29
C LEU A 554 -17.49 -6.23 -10.47
N LEU A 555 -17.98 -4.98 -10.52
CA LEU A 555 -17.71 -4.05 -11.62
C LEU A 555 -16.27 -3.53 -11.62
N ARG A 556 -15.66 -3.27 -10.46
CA ARG A 556 -14.38 -2.54 -10.36
C ARG A 556 -13.17 -3.29 -10.93
N GLY A 557 -13.21 -4.62 -10.92
CA GLY A 557 -12.04 -5.42 -11.26
C GLY A 557 -10.95 -5.38 -10.18
N ILE A 558 -9.81 -6.00 -10.48
CA ILE A 558 -8.65 -6.09 -9.58
C ILE A 558 -7.47 -5.42 -10.26
N ASP A 559 -6.96 -4.35 -9.66
CA ASP A 559 -5.83 -3.62 -10.21
C ASP A 559 -4.56 -4.48 -10.24
N GLY A 560 -3.76 -4.27 -11.28
CA GLY A 560 -2.42 -4.79 -11.41
C GLY A 560 -1.36 -3.84 -10.88
N LYS A 561 -0.09 -4.21 -11.07
CA LYS A 561 1.07 -3.38 -10.73
C LYS A 561 2.23 -3.65 -11.69
N GLN A 562 2.96 -2.60 -12.05
CA GLN A 562 4.28 -2.69 -12.64
C GLN A 562 5.30 -2.21 -11.61
N CYS A 563 6.14 -3.10 -11.12
CA CYS A 563 7.25 -2.73 -10.25
C CYS A 563 8.52 -2.51 -11.05
N VAL A 564 9.36 -1.60 -10.59
CA VAL A 564 10.68 -1.30 -11.13
C VAL A 564 11.69 -1.27 -10.00
N TYR A 565 12.90 -1.72 -10.31
CA TYR A 565 14.02 -1.54 -9.40
C TYR A 565 14.59 -0.14 -9.56
N VAL A 566 14.80 0.56 -8.45
CA VAL A 566 15.38 1.90 -8.41
C VAL A 566 16.74 1.89 -7.73
N ASP A 567 17.55 2.91 -7.99
CA ASP A 567 18.78 3.18 -7.25
C ASP A 567 18.51 4.04 -5.99
N PRO A 568 19.52 4.31 -5.13
CA PRO A 568 19.33 5.15 -3.94
C PRO A 568 18.88 6.59 -4.24
N ALA A 569 19.09 7.10 -5.46
CA ALA A 569 18.62 8.40 -5.90
C ALA A 569 17.17 8.35 -6.43
N GLY A 570 16.60 7.15 -6.59
CA GLY A 570 15.25 6.92 -7.06
C GLY A 570 15.13 6.71 -8.57
N HIS A 571 16.23 6.67 -9.31
CA HIS A 571 16.17 6.45 -10.75
C HIS A 571 15.86 4.98 -11.07
N PRO A 572 14.95 4.69 -12.01
CA PRO A 572 14.65 3.33 -12.42
C PRO A 572 15.84 2.71 -13.16
N ARG A 573 16.16 1.45 -12.83
CA ARG A 573 17.32 0.70 -13.35
C ARG A 573 16.94 -0.61 -14.03
N GLY A 574 15.68 -1.04 -13.91
CA GLY A 574 15.18 -2.23 -14.59
C GLY A 574 13.78 -2.63 -14.16
N ALA A 575 13.14 -3.50 -14.94
CA ALA A 575 11.86 -4.09 -14.60
C ALA A 575 11.99 -4.98 -13.37
N ALA A 576 10.98 -4.93 -12.49
CA ALA A 576 10.75 -5.90 -11.45
C ALA A 576 9.46 -6.67 -11.75
N GLU A 577 8.83 -7.22 -10.72
CA GLU A 577 7.55 -7.94 -10.83
C GLU A 577 6.49 -7.12 -11.57
N ARG A 578 5.80 -7.77 -12.52
CA ARG A 578 4.60 -7.25 -13.19
C ARG A 578 3.43 -8.17 -12.88
N VAL A 579 2.30 -7.58 -12.52
CA VAL A 579 1.01 -8.26 -12.36
C VAL A 579 0.02 -7.50 -13.21
N ASP A 580 -0.55 -8.15 -14.22
CA ASP A 580 -1.53 -7.50 -15.10
C ASP A 580 -2.88 -7.32 -14.38
N PRO A 581 -3.60 -6.22 -14.66
CA PRO A 581 -4.92 -5.99 -14.08
C PRO A 581 -5.96 -6.99 -14.60
N ILE A 582 -6.90 -7.35 -13.75
CA ILE A 582 -8.06 -8.18 -14.09
C ILE A 582 -9.27 -7.27 -14.25
N ARG A 583 -9.83 -7.24 -15.47
CA ARG A 583 -11.05 -6.49 -15.79
C ARG A 583 -12.22 -6.94 -14.88
N GLY A 584 -13.06 -5.99 -14.49
CA GLY A 584 -14.30 -6.28 -13.77
C GLY A 584 -15.36 -6.95 -14.64
N TYR A 585 -16.30 -7.62 -13.99
CA TYR A 585 -17.39 -8.33 -14.67
C TYR A 585 -18.43 -7.37 -15.21
N ASP A 586 -18.99 -7.70 -16.38
CA ASP A 586 -20.16 -7.01 -16.90
C ASP A 586 -21.39 -7.45 -16.10
N LEU A 587 -22.26 -6.49 -15.75
CA LEU A 587 -23.51 -6.71 -15.02
C LEU A 587 -24.68 -6.62 -16.00
N ARG A 588 -25.51 -7.65 -16.06
CA ARG A 588 -26.74 -7.66 -16.87
C ARG A 588 -27.96 -7.47 -15.98
N LEU A 589 -28.86 -6.59 -16.37
CA LEU A 589 -30.08 -6.28 -15.63
C LEU A 589 -31.29 -7.04 -16.19
N HIS A 590 -32.36 -7.13 -15.39
CA HIS A 590 -33.70 -7.48 -15.83
C HIS A 590 -34.42 -6.29 -16.50
N LEU A 591 -33.86 -5.09 -16.36
CA LEU A 591 -34.40 -3.85 -16.89
C LEU A 591 -34.44 -3.91 -18.42
N ASP A 592 -35.58 -3.50 -18.98
CA ASP A 592 -35.77 -3.34 -20.42
C ASP A 592 -35.68 -1.86 -20.78
N LEU A 593 -34.64 -1.48 -21.54
CA LEU A 593 -34.36 -0.07 -21.80
C LEU A 593 -35.53 0.63 -22.52
N GLY A 594 -36.20 -0.06 -23.45
CA GLY A 594 -37.31 0.51 -24.20
C GLY A 594 -38.55 0.74 -23.34
N LEU A 595 -38.79 -0.12 -22.34
CA LEU A 595 -39.87 0.06 -21.37
C LEU A 595 -39.53 1.16 -20.35
N GLN A 596 -38.28 1.19 -19.87
CA GLN A 596 -37.76 2.23 -18.98
C GLN A 596 -37.92 3.62 -19.58
N GLN A 597 -37.45 3.83 -20.82
CA GLN A 597 -37.55 5.13 -21.49
C GLN A 597 -39.00 5.61 -21.66
N LEU A 598 -39.91 4.68 -21.96
CA LEU A 598 -41.34 5.00 -22.02
C LEU A 598 -41.88 5.38 -20.63
N ALA A 599 -41.47 4.67 -19.58
CA ALA A 599 -41.86 4.97 -18.20
C ALA A 599 -41.37 6.35 -17.78
N ASP A 600 -40.09 6.68 -18.01
CA ASP A 600 -39.54 7.99 -17.70
C ASP A 600 -40.27 9.12 -18.44
N GLN A 601 -40.51 8.93 -19.74
CA GLN A 601 -41.25 9.91 -20.56
C GLN A 601 -42.67 10.12 -20.05
N VAL A 602 -43.43 9.04 -19.85
CA VAL A 602 -44.84 9.13 -19.49
C VAL A 602 -45.02 9.65 -18.07
N VAL A 603 -44.15 9.27 -17.12
CA VAL A 603 -44.15 9.83 -15.76
C VAL A 603 -43.83 11.32 -15.83
N ALA A 604 -42.82 11.75 -16.59
CA ALA A 604 -42.46 13.16 -16.72
C ALA A 604 -43.59 14.01 -17.34
N ASP A 605 -44.22 13.52 -18.40
CA ASP A 605 -45.37 14.18 -19.04
C ASP A 605 -46.53 14.36 -18.04
N VAL A 606 -46.81 13.34 -17.23
CA VAL A 606 -47.88 13.38 -16.23
C VAL A 606 -47.53 14.32 -15.08
N VAL A 607 -46.33 14.21 -14.50
CA VAL A 607 -45.87 15.11 -13.42
C VAL A 607 -45.98 16.57 -13.87
N HIS A 608 -45.52 16.88 -15.08
CA HIS A 608 -45.61 18.22 -15.63
C HIS A 608 -47.06 18.67 -15.84
N SER A 609 -47.87 17.85 -16.50
CA SER A 609 -49.27 18.21 -16.83
C SER A 609 -50.18 18.29 -15.61
N SER A 610 -49.88 17.59 -14.52
CA SER A 610 -50.64 17.67 -13.26
C SER A 610 -50.21 18.84 -12.37
N GLY A 611 -49.12 19.54 -12.70
CA GLY A 611 -48.49 20.51 -11.79
C GLY A 611 -47.82 19.85 -10.58
N GLY A 612 -47.50 18.57 -10.70
CA GLY A 612 -46.72 17.83 -9.72
C GLY A 612 -45.23 18.19 -9.81
N ASP A 613 -44.48 17.85 -8.77
CA ASP A 613 -43.04 18.11 -8.70
C ASP A 613 -42.18 16.84 -8.76
N MET A 614 -42.78 15.66 -8.52
CA MET A 614 -42.09 14.38 -8.62
C MET A 614 -43.06 13.21 -8.85
N GLY A 615 -42.52 12.09 -9.33
CA GLY A 615 -43.25 10.86 -9.55
C GLY A 615 -42.34 9.67 -9.80
N GLY A 616 -42.93 8.49 -9.80
CA GLY A 616 -42.23 7.24 -10.08
C GLY A 616 -43.14 6.18 -10.69
N ALA A 617 -42.53 5.19 -11.34
CA ALA A 617 -43.23 4.03 -11.84
C ALA A 617 -42.39 2.75 -11.77
N VAL A 618 -42.98 1.72 -11.17
CA VAL A 618 -42.39 0.38 -11.05
C VAL A 618 -43.09 -0.56 -12.01
N VAL A 619 -42.33 -1.26 -12.86
CA VAL A 619 -42.81 -2.44 -13.60
C VAL A 619 -42.03 -3.66 -13.12
N MET A 620 -42.71 -4.65 -12.56
CA MET A 620 -42.08 -5.81 -11.95
C MET A 620 -42.79 -7.11 -12.35
N ASP A 621 -42.02 -8.17 -12.63
CA ASP A 621 -42.55 -9.53 -12.78
C ASP A 621 -43.03 -10.04 -11.42
N VAL A 622 -44.31 -10.41 -11.34
CA VAL A 622 -44.96 -10.75 -10.06
C VAL A 622 -44.58 -12.13 -9.52
N ARG A 623 -43.92 -12.95 -10.34
CA ARG A 623 -43.55 -14.35 -10.01
C ARG A 623 -42.12 -14.43 -9.49
N THR A 624 -41.24 -13.58 -10.01
CA THR A 624 -39.80 -13.60 -9.73
C THR A 624 -39.33 -12.38 -8.93
N GLY A 625 -40.03 -11.24 -9.02
CA GLY A 625 -39.55 -9.97 -8.50
C GLY A 625 -38.60 -9.23 -9.45
N ALA A 626 -38.36 -9.74 -10.67
CA ALA A 626 -37.53 -9.04 -11.65
C ALA A 626 -38.11 -7.66 -11.99
N VAL A 627 -37.33 -6.59 -11.78
CA VAL A 627 -37.74 -5.21 -12.06
C VAL A 627 -37.37 -4.88 -13.51
N LEU A 628 -38.39 -4.67 -14.32
CA LEU A 628 -38.27 -4.43 -15.77
C LEU A 628 -38.15 -2.93 -16.10
N ALA A 629 -38.72 -2.07 -15.25
CA ALA A 629 -38.56 -0.63 -15.30
C ALA A 629 -38.74 -0.02 -13.90
N LEU A 630 -37.97 1.01 -13.59
CA LEU A 630 -37.97 1.74 -12.32
C LEU A 630 -37.75 3.22 -12.61
N ALA A 631 -38.80 3.90 -13.08
CA ALA A 631 -38.76 5.30 -13.52
C ALA A 631 -38.86 6.24 -12.33
N SER A 632 -37.96 7.21 -12.25
CA SER A 632 -37.89 8.18 -11.14
C SER A 632 -37.71 9.59 -11.69
N VAL A 633 -38.71 10.44 -11.54
CA VAL A 633 -38.74 11.79 -12.11
C VAL A 633 -38.95 12.83 -11.00
N PRO A 634 -38.13 13.90 -10.92
CA PRO A 634 -36.97 14.19 -11.75
C PRO A 634 -35.80 13.23 -11.51
N GLY A 635 -35.09 12.86 -12.58
CA GLY A 635 -33.81 12.16 -12.51
C GLY A 635 -32.62 13.12 -12.53
N PHE A 636 -31.41 12.59 -12.56
CA PHE A 636 -30.16 13.37 -12.55
C PHE A 636 -29.13 12.75 -13.51
N ASP A 637 -28.36 13.57 -14.22
CA ASP A 637 -27.33 13.06 -15.15
C ASP A 637 -26.10 12.56 -14.38
N ASN A 638 -25.77 11.27 -14.56
CA ASN A 638 -24.64 10.62 -13.89
C ASN A 638 -23.30 11.02 -14.49
N ASN A 639 -23.28 11.52 -15.73
CA ASN A 639 -22.05 11.90 -16.43
C ASN A 639 -21.36 13.12 -15.80
N VAL A 640 -22.07 13.93 -15.01
CA VAL A 640 -21.52 15.15 -14.39
C VAL A 640 -20.61 14.87 -13.19
N TYR A 641 -20.68 13.66 -12.62
CA TYR A 641 -19.96 13.31 -11.39
C TYR A 641 -18.59 12.66 -11.60
N GLY A 642 -18.45 11.88 -12.68
CA GLY A 642 -17.31 11.00 -12.90
C GLY A 642 -16.00 11.80 -13.02
N PRO A 643 -14.84 11.28 -12.57
CA PRO A 643 -13.63 12.08 -12.48
C PRO A 643 -13.04 12.42 -13.88
N PRO A 644 -12.84 13.72 -14.22
CA PRO A 644 -13.09 14.91 -13.40
C PRO A 644 -14.56 15.36 -13.44
N PRO A 645 -15.14 15.78 -12.29
CA PRO A 645 -16.53 16.22 -12.24
C PRO A 645 -16.74 17.51 -13.04
N ASP A 646 -17.91 17.63 -13.68
CA ASP A 646 -18.36 18.89 -14.28
C ASP A 646 -19.03 19.74 -13.20
N LEU A 647 -18.23 20.63 -12.59
CA LEU A 647 -18.69 21.45 -11.47
C LEU A 647 -19.82 22.42 -11.84
N VAL A 648 -19.89 22.86 -13.11
CA VAL A 648 -20.92 23.79 -13.57
C VAL A 648 -22.25 23.05 -13.73
N ALA A 649 -22.22 21.91 -14.42
CA ALA A 649 -23.41 21.07 -14.59
C ALA A 649 -23.91 20.51 -13.24
N LEU A 650 -22.98 20.13 -12.35
CA LEU A 650 -23.31 19.66 -11.01
C LEU A 650 -24.01 20.74 -10.16
N ALA A 651 -23.54 21.99 -10.24
CA ALA A 651 -24.18 23.11 -9.55
C ALA A 651 -25.60 23.39 -10.08
N ALA A 652 -25.81 23.28 -11.39
CA ALA A 652 -27.15 23.41 -11.99
C ALA A 652 -28.10 22.29 -11.53
N GLN A 653 -27.61 21.05 -11.50
CA GLN A 653 -28.39 19.88 -11.09
C GLN A 653 -28.76 19.91 -9.60
N SER A 654 -27.85 20.40 -8.75
CA SER A 654 -28.07 20.51 -7.30
C SER A 654 -29.21 21.46 -6.92
N ASN A 655 -29.64 22.34 -7.83
CA ASN A 655 -30.77 23.24 -7.62
C ASN A 655 -32.14 22.60 -7.90
N THR A 656 -32.19 21.33 -8.30
CA THR A 656 -33.44 20.57 -8.51
C THR A 656 -33.72 19.70 -7.28
N PRO A 657 -34.64 20.09 -6.37
CA PRO A 657 -34.92 19.32 -5.17
C PRO A 657 -35.38 17.90 -5.52
N GLY A 658 -34.92 16.91 -4.75
CA GLY A 658 -35.34 15.51 -4.92
C GLY A 658 -34.69 14.76 -6.09
N ALA A 659 -34.06 15.42 -7.06
CA ALA A 659 -33.55 14.79 -8.28
C ALA A 659 -32.52 13.67 -8.05
N MET A 660 -31.78 13.71 -6.93
CA MET A 660 -30.80 12.68 -6.57
C MET A 660 -31.41 11.42 -5.95
N LEU A 661 -32.69 11.47 -5.60
CA LEU A 661 -33.39 10.38 -4.96
C LEU A 661 -33.98 9.46 -6.02
N ASN A 662 -34.03 8.18 -5.69
CA ASN A 662 -34.88 7.24 -6.41
C ASN A 662 -36.27 7.27 -5.78
N HIS A 663 -37.25 7.87 -6.45
CA HIS A 663 -38.58 8.10 -5.90
C HIS A 663 -39.40 6.82 -5.68
N ASP A 664 -39.02 5.70 -6.30
CA ASP A 664 -39.66 4.41 -6.09
C ASP A 664 -39.21 3.69 -4.81
N THR A 665 -38.04 4.06 -4.25
CA THR A 665 -37.39 3.34 -3.14
C THR A 665 -36.97 4.25 -1.98
N GLN A 666 -36.85 5.56 -2.20
CA GLN A 666 -36.35 6.56 -1.26
C GLN A 666 -37.35 7.68 -0.96
N THR A 667 -38.58 7.58 -1.47
CA THR A 667 -39.67 8.49 -1.11
C THR A 667 -40.82 7.69 -0.54
N ALA A 668 -41.22 8.03 0.69
CA ALA A 668 -42.32 7.41 1.38
C ALA A 668 -43.45 8.42 1.52
N SER A 669 -44.61 8.07 0.99
CA SER A 669 -45.82 8.90 1.03
C SER A 669 -47.01 8.03 1.47
N PRO A 670 -48.12 8.62 1.95
CA PRO A 670 -49.27 7.81 2.32
C PRO A 670 -49.81 7.05 1.09
N PRO A 671 -50.00 5.71 1.16
CA PRO A 671 -50.48 4.91 0.03
C PRO A 671 -51.90 5.25 -0.43
N GLY A 672 -52.66 5.92 0.44
CA GLY A 672 -54.09 6.12 0.26
C GLY A 672 -54.82 4.81 -0.02
N SER A 673 -55.81 4.87 -0.92
CA SER A 673 -56.70 3.73 -1.17
C SER A 673 -56.01 2.48 -1.75
N THR A 674 -54.72 2.50 -2.12
CA THR A 674 -53.98 1.26 -2.46
C THR A 674 -53.84 0.33 -1.24
N PHE A 675 -53.76 0.89 -0.02
CA PHE A 675 -53.69 0.14 1.23
C PHE A 675 -54.98 -0.65 1.55
N LYS A 676 -56.10 -0.32 0.90
CA LYS A 676 -57.35 -1.10 1.05
C LYS A 676 -57.18 -2.56 0.62
N LEU A 677 -56.20 -2.87 -0.23
CA LEU A 677 -55.84 -4.25 -0.55
C LEU A 677 -55.24 -4.98 0.66
N VAL A 678 -54.41 -4.30 1.45
CA VAL A 678 -53.87 -4.81 2.72
C VAL A 678 -55.01 -5.04 3.72
N MET A 679 -55.96 -4.10 3.81
CA MET A 679 -57.14 -4.24 4.67
C MET A 679 -58.04 -5.41 4.26
N ALA A 680 -58.26 -5.57 2.95
CA ALA A 680 -59.03 -6.68 2.41
C ALA A 680 -58.33 -8.03 2.64
N ALA A 681 -57.00 -8.09 2.51
CA ALA A 681 -56.20 -9.25 2.85
C ALA A 681 -56.25 -9.57 4.35
N ALA A 682 -56.24 -8.55 5.22
CA ALA A 682 -56.40 -8.75 6.65
C ALA A 682 -57.78 -9.35 6.99
N ASN A 683 -58.83 -8.91 6.30
CA ASN A 683 -60.14 -9.54 6.43
C ASN A 683 -60.19 -10.96 5.85
N ALA A 684 -59.45 -11.23 4.77
CA ALA A 684 -59.32 -12.59 4.24
C ALA A 684 -58.69 -13.53 5.28
N GLU A 685 -57.66 -13.07 6.01
CA GLU A 685 -57.02 -13.90 7.04
C GLU A 685 -57.92 -14.12 8.26
N TYR A 686 -58.45 -13.05 8.85
CA TYR A 686 -59.15 -13.09 10.13
C TYR A 686 -60.67 -13.29 10.03
N GLY A 687 -61.26 -13.10 8.85
CA GLY A 687 -62.68 -13.35 8.59
C GLY A 687 -63.66 -12.54 9.45
N VAL A 688 -63.29 -11.33 9.87
CA VAL A 688 -64.15 -10.52 10.76
C VAL A 688 -65.44 -10.04 10.09
N LEU A 689 -65.45 -9.97 8.76
CA LEU A 689 -66.60 -9.62 7.94
C LEU A 689 -66.66 -10.56 6.73
N SER A 690 -67.81 -11.18 6.47
CA SER A 690 -67.99 -12.02 5.27
C SER A 690 -67.79 -11.17 4.00
N PRO A 691 -67.08 -11.66 2.97
CA PRO A 691 -66.91 -10.94 1.70
C PRO A 691 -68.23 -10.58 1.00
N ASP A 692 -69.27 -11.38 1.20
CA ASP A 692 -70.60 -11.18 0.62
C ASP A 692 -71.51 -10.28 1.48
N ALA A 693 -71.08 -9.94 2.70
CA ALA A 693 -71.88 -9.10 3.59
C ALA A 693 -72.00 -7.68 3.02
N VAL A 694 -73.24 -7.27 2.78
CA VAL A 694 -73.57 -5.92 2.30
C VAL A 694 -73.59 -4.95 3.49
N VAL A 695 -72.62 -4.04 3.53
CA VAL A 695 -72.48 -3.04 4.59
C VAL A 695 -73.07 -1.71 4.13
N PRO A 696 -73.96 -1.07 4.90
CA PRO A 696 -74.41 0.29 4.61
C PRO A 696 -73.24 1.27 4.72
N THR A 697 -72.96 2.08 3.68
CA THR A 697 -71.83 3.01 3.67
C THR A 697 -72.28 4.47 3.70
N GLY A 698 -72.81 5.01 2.60
CA GLY A 698 -73.28 6.39 2.51
C GLY A 698 -72.15 7.40 2.25
N ALA A 699 -72.45 8.68 2.48
CA ALA A 699 -71.53 9.81 2.22
C ALA A 699 -70.47 10.03 3.31
N ALA A 700 -70.71 9.52 4.53
CA ALA A 700 -69.80 9.71 5.66
C ALA A 700 -70.05 8.68 6.75
N PHE A 701 -69.09 8.55 7.66
CA PHE A 701 -69.13 7.70 8.85
C PHE A 701 -68.78 8.53 10.08
N THR A 702 -69.66 8.55 11.08
CA THR A 702 -69.42 9.27 12.33
C THR A 702 -69.00 8.30 13.43
N TYR A 703 -67.84 8.56 14.04
CA TYR A 703 -67.29 7.74 15.12
C TYR A 703 -66.57 8.64 16.13
N GLY A 704 -66.82 8.43 17.43
CA GLY A 704 -66.19 9.21 18.50
C GLY A 704 -66.44 10.73 18.42
N GLY A 705 -67.57 11.16 17.85
CA GLY A 705 -67.89 12.58 17.63
C GLY A 705 -67.23 13.22 16.40
N GLN A 706 -66.39 12.48 15.67
CA GLN A 706 -65.76 12.92 14.43
C GLN A 706 -66.45 12.33 13.20
N THR A 707 -66.47 13.06 12.09
CA THR A 707 -67.11 12.63 10.84
C THR A 707 -66.07 12.41 9.75
N TYR A 708 -65.94 11.17 9.31
CA TYR A 708 -65.03 10.73 8.26
C TYR A 708 -65.79 10.63 6.94
N ARG A 709 -65.40 11.42 5.94
CA ARG A 709 -66.11 11.50 4.66
C ARG A 709 -65.75 10.34 3.75
N ASN A 710 -66.72 9.95 2.93
CA ASN A 710 -66.48 9.18 1.73
C ASN A 710 -66.08 10.13 0.58
N TRP A 711 -65.41 9.60 -0.45
CA TRP A 711 -65.07 10.42 -1.62
C TRP A 711 -66.29 10.69 -2.50
N GLU A 712 -67.30 9.83 -2.43
CA GLU A 712 -68.62 10.00 -3.05
C GLU A 712 -69.71 9.37 -2.16
N ALA A 713 -70.96 9.81 -2.30
CA ALA A 713 -72.09 9.18 -1.61
C ALA A 713 -72.41 7.81 -2.24
N MET A 714 -72.20 6.73 -1.47
CA MET A 714 -72.35 5.36 -1.98
C MET A 714 -73.54 4.63 -1.38
N GLY A 715 -74.07 3.68 -2.17
CA GLY A 715 -75.04 2.69 -1.68
C GLY A 715 -74.37 1.60 -0.83
N PRO A 716 -75.16 0.69 -0.24
CA PRO A 716 -74.61 -0.44 0.49
C PRO A 716 -73.73 -1.32 -0.41
N HIS A 717 -72.55 -1.71 0.08
CA HIS A 717 -71.56 -2.47 -0.69
C HIS A 717 -71.07 -3.71 0.06
N ASN A 718 -70.80 -4.79 -0.68
CA ASN A 718 -69.99 -5.92 -0.21
C ASN A 718 -68.49 -5.66 -0.46
N LEU A 719 -67.60 -6.61 -0.11
CA LEU A 719 -66.15 -6.42 -0.24
C LEU A 719 -65.73 -6.13 -1.69
N MET A 720 -66.25 -6.89 -2.66
CA MET A 720 -65.89 -6.74 -4.06
C MET A 720 -66.31 -5.37 -4.60
N GLN A 721 -67.52 -4.91 -4.29
CA GLN A 721 -68.01 -3.58 -4.65
C GLN A 721 -67.25 -2.46 -3.93
N ALA A 722 -66.88 -2.66 -2.66
CA ALA A 722 -66.09 -1.71 -1.90
C ALA A 722 -64.68 -1.53 -2.48
N ILE A 723 -64.06 -2.59 -2.99
CA ILE A 723 -62.79 -2.49 -3.74
C ILE A 723 -63.02 -1.83 -5.11
N GLN A 724 -64.06 -2.24 -5.85
CA GLN A 724 -64.43 -1.72 -7.17
C GLN A 724 -64.58 -0.19 -7.16
N TRP A 725 -65.38 0.33 -6.23
CA TRP A 725 -65.69 1.75 -6.08
C TRP A 725 -64.80 2.46 -5.06
N SER A 726 -63.83 1.76 -4.46
CA SER A 726 -62.93 2.34 -3.46
C SER A 726 -63.68 2.99 -2.29
N ASP A 727 -64.71 2.35 -1.74
CA ASP A 727 -65.61 2.91 -0.72
C ASP A 727 -64.89 3.14 0.63
N ASN A 728 -64.66 4.41 1.02
CA ASN A 728 -63.93 4.69 2.26
C ASN A 728 -64.69 4.21 3.50
N VAL A 729 -66.02 4.37 3.54
CA VAL A 729 -66.81 4.05 4.73
C VAL A 729 -66.86 2.56 5.00
N TYR A 730 -66.87 1.73 3.95
CA TYR A 730 -66.71 0.29 4.11
C TYR A 730 -65.41 -0.03 4.86
N PHE A 731 -64.29 0.55 4.40
CA PHE A 731 -62.97 0.27 4.97
C PHE A 731 -62.74 0.92 6.35
N TYR A 732 -63.38 2.05 6.66
CA TYR A 732 -63.43 2.60 8.02
C TYR A 732 -64.05 1.62 9.01
N LYS A 733 -65.20 1.05 8.65
CA LYS A 733 -65.91 0.07 9.48
C LYS A 733 -65.12 -1.23 9.60
N LEU A 734 -64.52 -1.69 8.50
CA LEU A 734 -63.66 -2.86 8.50
C LEU A 734 -62.43 -2.68 9.39
N ALA A 735 -61.81 -1.50 9.37
CA ALA A 735 -60.66 -1.21 10.20
C ALA A 735 -60.98 -1.29 11.69
N LEU A 736 -62.14 -0.77 12.11
CA LEU A 736 -62.60 -0.88 13.50
C LEU A 736 -62.91 -2.33 13.89
N MET A 737 -63.45 -3.15 12.99
CA MET A 737 -63.72 -4.57 13.25
C MET A 737 -62.44 -5.41 13.34
N LEU A 738 -61.41 -5.08 12.56
CA LEU A 738 -60.12 -5.75 12.62
C LEU A 738 -59.31 -5.34 13.85
N GLY A 739 -59.31 -4.05 14.19
CA GLY A 739 -58.39 -3.48 15.17
C GLY A 739 -56.97 -3.31 14.62
N PRO A 740 -56.18 -2.39 15.17
CA PRO A 740 -54.87 -2.03 14.63
C PRO A 740 -53.84 -3.16 14.67
N GLU A 741 -53.92 -4.08 15.64
CA GLU A 741 -52.96 -5.18 15.79
C GLU A 741 -53.08 -6.20 14.66
N ARG A 742 -54.32 -6.57 14.30
CA ARG A 742 -54.58 -7.51 13.18
C ARG A 742 -54.24 -6.89 11.84
N ILE A 743 -54.51 -5.59 11.66
CA ILE A 743 -54.10 -4.86 10.46
C ILE A 743 -52.58 -4.86 10.34
N ALA A 744 -51.88 -4.49 11.41
CA ALA A 744 -50.43 -4.47 11.44
C ALA A 744 -49.82 -5.84 11.13
N ALA A 745 -50.34 -6.92 11.72
CA ALA A 745 -49.85 -8.27 11.50
C ALA A 745 -49.86 -8.67 10.01
N VAL A 746 -50.96 -8.41 9.29
CA VAL A 746 -51.05 -8.70 7.85
C VAL A 746 -50.25 -7.70 7.02
N ALA A 747 -50.23 -6.43 7.41
CA ALA A 747 -49.42 -5.40 6.75
C ALA A 747 -47.92 -5.74 6.78
N HIS A 748 -47.40 -6.24 7.90
CA HIS A 748 -46.02 -6.75 8.00
C HIS A 748 -45.79 -7.97 7.08
N GLN A 749 -46.71 -8.93 7.03
CA GLN A 749 -46.60 -10.07 6.10
C GLN A 749 -46.59 -9.64 4.63
N LEU A 750 -47.22 -8.50 4.31
CA LEU A 750 -47.21 -7.86 3.00
C LEU A 750 -46.07 -6.85 2.81
N GLY A 751 -45.16 -6.72 3.78
CA GLY A 751 -43.97 -5.87 3.70
C GLY A 751 -44.22 -4.37 3.81
N VAL A 752 -45.34 -3.95 4.39
CA VAL A 752 -45.63 -2.53 4.63
C VAL A 752 -44.74 -2.02 5.78
N GLY A 753 -44.07 -0.88 5.57
CA GLY A 753 -43.21 -0.29 6.60
C GLY A 753 -41.86 -1.00 6.75
N GLU A 754 -41.49 -1.88 5.81
CA GLU A 754 -40.24 -2.64 5.80
C GLU A 754 -39.54 -2.52 4.44
N PRO A 755 -38.19 -2.42 4.39
CA PRO A 755 -37.47 -2.43 3.12
C PRO A 755 -37.86 -3.64 2.25
N SER A 756 -38.10 -3.41 0.96
CA SER A 756 -38.47 -4.47 0.01
C SER A 756 -37.33 -5.46 -0.24
N GLY A 757 -36.09 -5.03 -0.01
CA GLY A 757 -34.89 -5.81 -0.27
C GLY A 757 -34.38 -5.66 -1.70
N ILE A 758 -34.84 -4.64 -2.43
CA ILE A 758 -34.32 -4.30 -3.75
C ILE A 758 -32.81 -4.08 -3.69
N ASP A 759 -32.10 -4.48 -4.74
CA ASP A 759 -30.65 -4.37 -4.88
C ASP A 759 -30.21 -2.94 -5.25
N LEU A 760 -30.76 -1.94 -4.56
CA LEU A 760 -30.33 -0.55 -4.60
C LEU A 760 -29.94 -0.06 -3.19
N PRO A 761 -28.87 0.74 -3.08
CA PRO A 761 -28.46 1.27 -1.79
C PRO A 761 -29.41 2.38 -1.30
N GLY A 762 -29.63 2.42 0.01
CA GLY A 762 -30.35 3.53 0.66
C GLY A 762 -31.87 3.47 0.53
N GLU A 763 -32.45 2.28 0.28
CA GLU A 763 -33.89 2.05 0.40
C GLU A 763 -34.39 2.48 1.79
N ILE A 764 -35.52 3.19 1.83
CA ILE A 764 -36.17 3.56 3.09
C ILE A 764 -37.29 2.58 3.43
N SER A 765 -37.54 2.37 4.72
CA SER A 765 -38.56 1.44 5.21
C SER A 765 -40.00 1.94 5.04
N GLY A 766 -40.21 3.25 4.85
CA GLY A 766 -41.53 3.84 5.08
C GLY A 766 -41.89 3.80 6.57
N PHE A 767 -43.19 3.81 6.87
CA PHE A 767 -43.71 3.81 8.24
C PHE A 767 -45.07 3.14 8.34
N LEU A 768 -45.23 2.22 9.30
CA LEU A 768 -46.50 1.60 9.66
C LEU A 768 -46.77 1.82 11.14
N GLY A 769 -47.69 2.73 11.44
CA GLY A 769 -48.07 3.06 12.81
C GLY A 769 -48.83 1.91 13.48
N THR A 770 -48.41 1.59 14.70
CA THR A 770 -49.08 0.67 15.63
C THR A 770 -49.31 1.39 16.97
N PRO A 771 -50.25 0.92 17.81
CA PRO A 771 -50.43 1.52 19.13
C PRO A 771 -49.15 1.55 19.96
N GLU A 772 -48.33 0.51 19.83
CA GLU A 772 -47.04 0.37 20.52
C GLU A 772 -46.01 1.39 20.00
N ASN A 773 -45.72 1.41 18.70
CA ASN A 773 -44.68 2.29 18.18
C ASN A 773 -45.05 3.79 18.22
N ILE A 774 -46.35 4.12 18.19
CA ILE A 774 -46.83 5.48 18.37
C ILE A 774 -46.66 5.93 19.82
N ALA A 775 -46.88 5.03 20.79
CA ALA A 775 -46.61 5.31 22.21
C ALA A 775 -45.11 5.53 22.47
N ASP A 776 -44.23 4.75 21.82
CA ASP A 776 -42.78 4.87 21.97
C ASP A 776 -42.23 6.22 21.52
N ILE A 777 -42.84 6.86 20.52
CA ILE A 777 -42.49 8.21 20.07
C ILE A 777 -43.21 9.33 20.86
N GLY A 778 -43.89 8.97 21.96
CA GLY A 778 -44.57 9.91 22.85
C GLY A 778 -45.92 10.41 22.33
N ALA A 779 -46.47 9.78 21.29
CA ALA A 779 -47.78 10.09 20.75
C ALA A 779 -48.85 9.11 21.25
N THR A 780 -50.13 9.49 21.18
CA THR A 780 -51.24 8.65 21.66
C THR A 780 -51.98 8.04 20.49
N TRP A 781 -52.19 6.71 20.52
CA TRP A 781 -53.06 6.05 19.56
C TRP A 781 -54.54 6.26 19.91
N TYR A 782 -55.22 7.12 19.16
CA TYR A 782 -56.67 7.27 19.29
C TYR A 782 -57.41 6.24 18.42
N PRO A 783 -58.60 5.77 18.82
CA PRO A 783 -59.44 4.91 17.97
C PRO A 783 -59.71 5.45 16.56
N GLY A 784 -59.77 6.77 16.41
CA GLY A 784 -59.88 7.44 15.10
C GLY A 784 -58.65 7.23 14.19
N SER A 785 -57.48 6.94 14.75
CA SER A 785 -56.27 6.61 13.98
C SER A 785 -56.46 5.30 13.23
N THR A 786 -57.10 4.30 13.85
CA THR A 786 -57.47 3.03 13.18
C THR A 786 -58.43 3.27 12.01
N VAL A 787 -59.37 4.21 12.15
CA VAL A 787 -60.30 4.57 11.06
C VAL A 787 -59.53 5.08 9.84
N ILE A 788 -58.63 6.05 10.03
CA ILE A 788 -57.86 6.65 8.93
C ILE A 788 -56.83 5.65 8.35
N MET A 789 -56.21 4.82 9.21
CA MET A 789 -55.34 3.71 8.79
C MET A 789 -56.05 2.77 7.81
N GLY A 790 -57.37 2.54 8.00
CA GLY A 790 -58.19 1.69 7.13
C GLY A 790 -58.22 2.12 5.65
N ILE A 791 -57.85 3.36 5.35
CA ILE A 791 -57.76 3.86 3.97
C ILE A 791 -56.33 4.23 3.57
N GLY A 792 -55.32 3.80 4.33
CA GLY A 792 -53.91 4.05 4.02
C GLY A 792 -53.46 5.49 4.26
N GLN A 793 -54.08 6.19 5.20
CA GLN A 793 -53.70 7.54 5.62
C GLN A 793 -53.40 7.59 7.12
N GLY A 794 -52.96 8.74 7.61
CA GLY A 794 -52.54 8.92 9.00
C GLY A 794 -51.12 8.42 9.21
N ALA A 795 -50.91 7.55 10.18
CA ALA A 795 -49.61 7.00 10.52
C ALA A 795 -49.17 5.86 9.56
N VAL A 796 -49.32 6.04 8.24
CA VAL A 796 -48.91 5.06 7.23
C VAL A 796 -48.21 5.79 6.08
N ALA A 797 -46.97 5.41 5.78
CA ALA A 797 -46.19 5.91 4.66
C ALA A 797 -45.42 4.77 4.00
N THR A 798 -45.31 4.79 2.68
CA THR A 798 -44.78 3.66 1.90
C THR A 798 -44.18 4.13 0.59
N THR A 799 -43.29 3.30 0.04
CA THR A 799 -42.63 3.55 -1.22
C THR A 799 -43.39 2.87 -2.38
N PRO A 800 -43.28 3.37 -3.62
CA PRO A 800 -43.90 2.71 -4.78
C PRO A 800 -43.48 1.24 -4.95
N ILE A 801 -42.25 0.88 -4.63
CA ILE A 801 -41.79 -0.52 -4.69
C ILE A 801 -42.52 -1.41 -3.68
N GLN A 802 -42.82 -0.91 -2.47
CA GLN A 802 -43.63 -1.65 -1.49
C GLN A 802 -45.05 -1.87 -2.00
N VAL A 803 -45.66 -0.85 -2.62
CA VAL A 803 -47.01 -0.96 -3.21
C VAL A 803 -47.04 -2.01 -4.32
N ALA A 804 -46.04 -2.01 -5.21
CA ALA A 804 -45.89 -3.05 -6.24
C ALA A 804 -45.75 -4.45 -5.62
N ARG A 805 -44.98 -4.56 -4.53
CA ARG A 805 -44.70 -5.83 -3.85
C ARG A 805 -45.94 -6.43 -3.19
N TRP A 806 -46.71 -5.68 -2.40
CA TRP A 806 -47.93 -6.25 -1.81
C TRP A 806 -49.03 -6.48 -2.85
N THR A 807 -49.07 -5.68 -3.92
CA THR A 807 -50.05 -5.90 -5.00
C THR A 807 -49.74 -7.23 -5.69
N SER A 808 -48.46 -7.50 -5.94
CA SER A 808 -47.99 -8.80 -6.44
C SER A 808 -48.39 -9.92 -5.47
N GLY A 809 -48.08 -9.77 -4.18
CA GLY A 809 -48.44 -10.75 -3.15
C GLY A 809 -49.93 -11.05 -3.05
N VAL A 810 -50.79 -10.02 -3.13
CA VAL A 810 -52.25 -10.20 -3.14
C VAL A 810 -52.70 -10.91 -4.42
N ALA A 811 -52.12 -10.58 -5.56
CA ALA A 811 -52.47 -11.14 -6.86
C ALA A 811 -52.03 -12.62 -7.01
N THR A 812 -50.83 -12.96 -6.57
CA THR A 812 -50.24 -14.31 -6.75
C THR A 812 -50.41 -15.20 -5.53
N GLY A 813 -50.51 -14.62 -4.33
CA GLY A 813 -50.50 -15.34 -3.05
C GLY A 813 -49.10 -15.56 -2.48
N ALA A 814 -48.05 -14.99 -3.09
CA ALA A 814 -46.68 -15.09 -2.61
C ALA A 814 -45.93 -13.76 -2.74
N MET A 815 -45.15 -13.41 -1.72
CA MET A 815 -44.31 -12.23 -1.70
C MET A 815 -43.00 -12.50 -2.45
N VAL A 816 -42.63 -11.60 -3.35
CA VAL A 816 -41.35 -11.64 -4.08
C VAL A 816 -40.41 -10.55 -3.55
N THR A 817 -39.10 -10.72 -3.77
CA THR A 817 -38.10 -9.68 -3.51
C THR A 817 -37.76 -9.00 -4.83
N PRO A 818 -37.98 -7.68 -4.95
CA PRO A 818 -37.63 -6.95 -6.16
C PRO A 818 -36.14 -7.04 -6.46
N GLN A 819 -35.75 -7.20 -7.74
CA GLN A 819 -34.35 -7.31 -8.14
C GLN A 819 -34.12 -6.74 -9.53
N LEU A 820 -33.12 -5.87 -9.68
CA LEU A 820 -32.69 -5.27 -10.94
C LEU A 820 -31.61 -6.11 -11.63
N ALA A 821 -30.61 -6.59 -10.90
CA ALA A 821 -29.50 -7.32 -11.51
C ALA A 821 -29.82 -8.81 -11.73
N ALA A 822 -29.67 -9.28 -12.96
CA ALA A 822 -29.97 -10.65 -13.36
C ALA A 822 -28.76 -11.56 -13.26
N SER A 823 -27.64 -11.13 -13.83
CA SER A 823 -26.41 -11.94 -13.89
C SER A 823 -25.17 -11.04 -13.99
N TYR A 824 -24.00 -11.61 -13.73
CA TYR A 824 -22.73 -10.95 -14.00
C TYR A 824 -21.77 -11.93 -14.66
N GLY A 825 -20.80 -11.42 -15.41
CA GLY A 825 -19.79 -12.27 -16.02
C GLY A 825 -19.01 -11.62 -17.14
N ASN A 826 -18.37 -12.46 -17.93
CA ASN A 826 -17.69 -12.07 -19.16
C ASN A 826 -18.44 -12.64 -20.36
N ALA A 827 -18.04 -12.28 -21.58
CA ALA A 827 -18.70 -12.72 -22.81
C ALA A 827 -18.84 -14.25 -22.96
N THR A 828 -17.99 -15.04 -22.28
CA THR A 828 -17.98 -16.51 -22.35
C THR A 828 -18.56 -17.22 -21.13
N ASP A 829 -18.58 -16.56 -19.97
CA ASP A 829 -18.98 -17.15 -18.68
C ASP A 829 -19.85 -16.16 -17.91
N THR A 830 -21.15 -16.44 -17.86
CA THR A 830 -22.15 -15.66 -17.12
C THR A 830 -22.67 -16.45 -15.93
N ILE A 831 -22.77 -15.79 -14.78
CA ILE A 831 -23.25 -16.36 -13.52
C ILE A 831 -24.51 -15.59 -13.11
N ASP A 832 -25.60 -16.31 -12.88
CA ASP A 832 -26.84 -15.71 -12.40
C ASP A 832 -26.70 -15.21 -10.97
N ILE A 833 -27.28 -14.05 -10.69
CA ILE A 833 -27.38 -13.51 -9.33
C ILE A 833 -28.61 -14.14 -8.68
N PRO A 834 -28.46 -14.92 -7.61
CA PRO A 834 -29.58 -15.65 -7.02
C PRO A 834 -30.72 -14.72 -6.58
N THR A 835 -31.92 -14.95 -7.12
CA THR A 835 -33.16 -14.32 -6.66
C THR A 835 -33.69 -15.04 -5.42
N ALA A 836 -34.17 -14.29 -4.42
CA ALA A 836 -34.84 -14.89 -3.27
C ALA A 836 -36.11 -15.63 -3.73
N PRO A 837 -36.35 -16.87 -3.26
CA PRO A 837 -37.53 -17.61 -3.66
C PRO A 837 -38.81 -16.92 -3.16
N PRO A 838 -39.90 -16.92 -3.95
CA PRO A 838 -41.19 -16.36 -3.53
C PRO A 838 -41.66 -16.98 -2.21
N GLN A 839 -42.12 -16.14 -1.28
CA GLN A 839 -42.58 -16.54 0.05
C GLN A 839 -44.11 -16.63 0.08
N PRO A 840 -44.72 -17.82 0.20
CA PRO A 840 -46.17 -17.97 0.23
C PRO A 840 -46.79 -17.24 1.42
N LEU A 841 -47.91 -16.55 1.17
CA LEU A 841 -48.70 -15.92 2.23
C LEU A 841 -49.53 -16.97 2.97
N PRO A 842 -49.65 -16.92 4.31
CA PRO A 842 -50.43 -17.89 5.09
C PRO A 842 -51.93 -17.95 4.70
N PHE A 843 -52.44 -16.88 4.11
CA PHE A 843 -53.83 -16.71 3.70
C PHE A 843 -54.02 -16.69 2.18
N ALA A 844 -53.06 -17.22 1.42
CA ALA A 844 -53.06 -17.15 -0.05
C ALA A 844 -54.33 -17.75 -0.69
N ASP A 845 -54.87 -18.81 -0.09
CA ASP A 845 -56.10 -19.51 -0.50
C ASP A 845 -57.38 -18.69 -0.27
N LYS A 846 -57.34 -17.71 0.65
CA LYS A 846 -58.49 -16.86 1.01
C LYS A 846 -58.59 -15.55 0.21
N LEU A 847 -57.61 -15.27 -0.67
CA LEU A 847 -57.53 -13.99 -1.42
C LEU A 847 -58.47 -13.87 -2.62
N GLY A 848 -59.20 -14.93 -2.99
CA GLY A 848 -60.11 -14.95 -4.15
C GLY A 848 -61.06 -13.75 -4.23
N PRO A 849 -61.83 -13.43 -3.17
CA PRO A 849 -62.72 -12.27 -3.16
C PRO A 849 -61.99 -10.92 -3.32
N VAL A 850 -60.78 -10.80 -2.77
CA VAL A 850 -59.95 -9.59 -2.91
C VAL A 850 -59.54 -9.40 -4.37
N ARG A 851 -59.07 -10.47 -5.01
CA ARG A 851 -58.68 -10.48 -6.43
C ARG A 851 -59.88 -10.15 -7.32
N GLU A 852 -61.06 -10.70 -7.04
CA GLU A 852 -62.27 -10.37 -7.81
C GLU A 852 -62.66 -8.89 -7.66
N GLY A 853 -62.55 -8.31 -6.46
CA GLY A 853 -62.71 -6.87 -6.26
C GLY A 853 -61.72 -6.04 -7.09
N MET A 854 -60.45 -6.47 -7.16
CA MET A 854 -59.45 -5.83 -8.01
C MET A 854 -59.81 -5.91 -9.50
N ARG A 855 -60.32 -7.06 -9.96
CA ARG A 855 -60.80 -7.25 -11.35
C ARG A 855 -61.93 -6.29 -11.69
N LEU A 856 -62.93 -6.19 -10.81
CA LEU A 856 -64.06 -5.29 -10.99
C LEU A 856 -63.62 -3.81 -11.00
N SER A 857 -62.65 -3.45 -10.15
CA SER A 857 -62.06 -2.10 -10.16
C SER A 857 -61.45 -1.77 -11.52
N ALA A 858 -60.72 -2.71 -12.13
CA ALA A 858 -60.08 -2.53 -13.45
C ALA A 858 -61.07 -2.56 -14.62
N SER A 859 -62.16 -3.33 -14.53
CA SER A 859 -63.10 -3.50 -15.65
C SER A 859 -64.23 -2.47 -15.70
N ALA A 860 -64.70 -1.99 -14.54
CA ALA A 860 -65.89 -1.15 -14.46
C ALA A 860 -65.94 -0.22 -13.22
N GLY A 861 -64.85 -0.15 -12.44
CA GLY A 861 -64.77 0.70 -11.24
C GLY A 861 -63.83 1.88 -11.42
N THR A 862 -63.18 2.30 -10.34
CA THR A 862 -62.28 3.48 -10.35
C THR A 862 -61.06 3.31 -11.27
N GLY A 863 -60.68 2.07 -11.60
CA GLY A 863 -59.63 1.72 -12.56
C GLY A 863 -60.14 1.36 -13.96
N GLY A 864 -61.41 1.66 -14.28
CA GLY A 864 -62.12 1.21 -15.49
C GLY A 864 -61.44 1.53 -16.83
N GLN A 865 -60.53 2.50 -16.86
CA GLN A 865 -59.65 2.77 -18.00
C GLN A 865 -58.78 1.57 -18.42
N LEU A 866 -58.53 0.60 -17.54
CA LEU A 866 -57.80 -0.63 -17.89
C LEU A 866 -58.65 -1.61 -18.72
N ALA A 867 -59.95 -1.38 -18.85
CA ALA A 867 -60.82 -2.18 -19.71
C ALA A 867 -60.46 -2.08 -21.21
N THR A 868 -59.63 -1.10 -21.60
CA THR A 868 -59.10 -0.96 -22.97
C THR A 868 -57.97 -1.94 -23.28
N LEU A 869 -57.36 -2.56 -22.26
CA LEU A 869 -56.26 -3.52 -22.45
C LEU A 869 -56.77 -4.80 -23.11
N ARG A 870 -55.88 -5.44 -23.90
CA ARG A 870 -56.18 -6.71 -24.59
C ARG A 870 -56.34 -7.89 -23.63
N VAL A 871 -55.79 -7.78 -22.43
CA VAL A 871 -55.85 -8.79 -21.38
C VAL A 871 -56.60 -8.22 -20.18
N PRO A 872 -57.39 -9.02 -19.47
CA PRO A 872 -58.07 -8.56 -18.26
C PRO A 872 -57.02 -8.18 -17.21
N ALA A 873 -57.26 -7.11 -16.47
CA ALA A 873 -56.39 -6.67 -15.38
C ALA A 873 -57.13 -6.74 -14.03
N GLY A 874 -56.36 -6.74 -12.94
CA GLY A 874 -56.85 -6.44 -11.60
C GLY A 874 -56.15 -5.20 -11.07
N SER A 875 -56.84 -4.30 -10.37
CA SER A 875 -56.23 -3.03 -10.00
C SER A 875 -56.79 -2.39 -8.74
N LYS A 876 -56.07 -1.36 -8.27
CA LYS A 876 -56.55 -0.44 -7.23
C LYS A 876 -55.96 0.95 -7.44
N THR A 877 -56.85 1.94 -7.54
CA THR A 877 -56.47 3.36 -7.51
C THR A 877 -56.31 3.87 -6.08
N GLY A 878 -55.51 4.91 -5.91
CA GLY A 878 -55.29 5.61 -4.65
C GLY A 878 -55.21 7.11 -4.86
N THR A 879 -55.83 7.83 -3.94
CA THR A 879 -55.60 9.26 -3.73
C THR A 879 -55.26 9.43 -2.25
N ALA A 880 -54.16 10.11 -1.96
CA ALA A 880 -53.74 10.42 -0.60
C ALA A 880 -53.69 11.92 -0.39
N GLU A 881 -54.12 12.37 0.78
CA GLU A 881 -53.96 13.76 1.20
C GLU A 881 -52.54 13.93 1.75
N ASP A 882 -51.74 14.78 1.11
CA ASP A 882 -50.39 15.10 1.52
C ASP A 882 -50.23 16.64 1.59
N PRO A 883 -50.22 17.23 2.80
CA PRO A 883 -50.02 18.68 2.98
C PRO A 883 -48.70 19.20 2.40
N SER A 884 -47.71 18.33 2.19
CA SER A 884 -46.42 18.69 1.60
C SER A 884 -46.41 18.65 0.07
N ALA A 885 -47.43 18.04 -0.55
CA ALA A 885 -47.57 17.98 -2.00
C ALA A 885 -47.98 19.34 -2.60
N PRO A 886 -47.53 19.67 -3.82
CA PRO A 886 -47.93 20.91 -4.48
C PRO A 886 -49.40 20.88 -4.93
N GLY A 887 -49.92 22.05 -5.32
CA GLY A 887 -51.26 22.18 -5.88
C GLY A 887 -52.37 21.91 -4.86
N GLN A 888 -53.18 20.88 -5.11
CA GLN A 888 -54.32 20.53 -4.25
C GLN A 888 -53.94 19.68 -3.03
N HIS A 889 -52.64 19.50 -2.75
CA HIS A 889 -52.14 18.69 -1.63
C HIS A 889 -52.59 17.21 -1.74
N LEU A 890 -52.57 16.68 -2.96
CA LEU A 890 -52.99 15.31 -3.27
C LEU A 890 -51.89 14.54 -3.98
N ASP A 891 -51.80 13.26 -3.63
CA ASP A 891 -50.93 12.29 -4.26
C ASP A 891 -51.74 11.27 -5.05
N ALA A 892 -51.32 11.04 -6.29
CA ALA A 892 -51.94 10.07 -7.17
C ALA A 892 -51.19 8.73 -7.12
N TRP A 893 -51.93 7.68 -6.79
CA TRP A 893 -51.45 6.31 -6.78
C TRP A 893 -52.29 5.43 -7.70
N PHE A 894 -51.65 4.50 -8.39
CA PHE A 894 -52.35 3.43 -9.08
C PHE A 894 -51.46 2.21 -9.15
N THR A 895 -51.98 1.06 -8.74
CA THR A 895 -51.33 -0.24 -8.90
C THR A 895 -52.24 -1.21 -9.64
N ALA A 896 -51.68 -1.96 -10.57
CA ALA A 896 -52.42 -2.93 -11.38
C ALA A 896 -51.57 -4.15 -11.73
N VAL A 897 -52.22 -5.30 -11.82
CA VAL A 897 -51.65 -6.56 -12.27
C VAL A 897 -52.34 -7.05 -13.52
N ALA A 898 -51.58 -7.64 -14.43
CA ALA A 898 -52.13 -8.22 -15.64
C ALA A 898 -51.25 -9.40 -16.13
N PRO A 899 -51.85 -10.41 -16.79
CA PRO A 899 -53.29 -10.69 -16.88
C PRO A 899 -53.91 -11.09 -15.53
N TYR A 900 -55.20 -10.85 -15.32
CA TYR A 900 -55.90 -11.16 -14.06
C TYR A 900 -55.82 -12.65 -13.68
N GLY A 901 -56.06 -13.56 -14.63
CA GLY A 901 -56.15 -15.00 -14.35
C GLY A 901 -54.80 -15.69 -14.12
N ALA A 902 -53.73 -15.13 -14.69
CA ALA A 902 -52.36 -15.59 -14.51
C ALA A 902 -51.44 -14.36 -14.52
N PRO A 903 -51.36 -13.64 -13.39
CA PRO A 903 -50.58 -12.40 -13.31
C PRO A 903 -49.13 -12.61 -13.73
N ASP A 904 -48.66 -11.76 -14.65
CA ASP A 904 -47.31 -11.80 -15.20
C ASP A 904 -46.51 -10.58 -14.70
N ILE A 905 -47.12 -9.40 -14.79
CA ILE A 905 -46.54 -8.14 -14.34
C ILE A 905 -47.44 -7.37 -13.39
N VAL A 906 -46.81 -6.60 -12.51
CA VAL A 906 -47.42 -5.48 -11.79
C VAL A 906 -46.85 -4.18 -12.34
N VAL A 907 -47.72 -3.18 -12.48
CA VAL A 907 -47.32 -1.80 -12.73
C VAL A 907 -47.87 -0.94 -11.59
N THR A 908 -47.01 -0.20 -10.93
CA THR A 908 -47.36 0.79 -9.91
C THR A 908 -46.87 2.15 -10.36
N ALA A 909 -47.72 3.17 -10.26
CA ALA A 909 -47.36 4.56 -10.53
C ALA A 909 -47.71 5.46 -9.34
N TYR A 910 -46.83 6.44 -9.11
CA TYR A 910 -46.96 7.47 -8.09
C TYR A 910 -46.67 8.84 -8.70
N VAL A 911 -47.51 9.83 -8.40
CA VAL A 911 -47.30 11.23 -8.79
C VAL A 911 -47.68 12.13 -7.62
N ARG A 912 -46.71 12.90 -7.12
CA ARG A 912 -46.92 13.88 -6.05
C ARG A 912 -47.53 15.16 -6.62
N GLY A 913 -48.62 15.65 -6.03
CA GLY A 913 -49.37 16.79 -6.57
C GLY A 913 -50.28 16.44 -7.75
N GLY A 914 -50.67 15.17 -7.88
CA GLY A 914 -51.58 14.67 -8.92
C GLY A 914 -52.92 14.16 -8.36
N GLY A 915 -53.95 14.10 -9.21
CA GLY A 915 -55.24 13.50 -8.86
C GLY A 915 -55.28 12.01 -9.20
N GLY A 916 -55.53 11.15 -8.20
CA GLY A 916 -55.62 9.67 -8.27
C GLY A 916 -55.59 8.99 -9.65
N SER A 917 -56.73 8.48 -10.13
CA SER A 917 -56.82 7.78 -11.41
C SER A 917 -56.51 8.66 -12.62
N THR A 918 -56.77 9.96 -12.53
CA THR A 918 -56.60 10.91 -13.64
C THR A 918 -55.14 11.15 -14.01
N SER A 919 -54.23 11.14 -13.03
CA SER A 919 -52.79 11.34 -13.25
C SER A 919 -52.06 10.01 -13.40
N ALA A 920 -52.21 9.09 -12.44
CA ALA A 920 -51.47 7.82 -12.48
C ALA A 920 -52.01 6.83 -13.52
N GLY A 921 -53.27 6.97 -13.94
CA GLY A 921 -53.93 6.07 -14.88
C GLY A 921 -53.29 5.98 -16.27
N PRO A 922 -53.06 7.11 -16.97
CA PRO A 922 -52.37 7.10 -18.25
C PRO A 922 -51.01 6.40 -18.23
N ILE A 923 -50.30 6.46 -17.09
CA ILE A 923 -49.01 5.79 -16.88
C ILE A 923 -49.19 4.27 -16.95
N ILE A 924 -50.10 3.71 -16.13
CA ILE A 924 -50.35 2.27 -16.08
C ILE A 924 -50.77 1.73 -17.46
N VAL A 925 -51.71 2.39 -18.13
CA VAL A 925 -52.26 1.93 -19.42
C VAL A 925 -51.15 1.85 -20.47
N LYS A 926 -50.38 2.93 -20.67
CA LYS A 926 -49.32 2.97 -21.68
C LYS A 926 -48.24 1.93 -21.44
N LEU A 927 -47.84 1.72 -20.18
CA LEU A 927 -46.81 0.73 -19.83
C LEU A 927 -47.29 -0.70 -20.04
N MET A 928 -48.52 -1.02 -19.64
CA MET A 928 -49.11 -2.34 -19.89
C MET A 928 -49.33 -2.59 -21.39
N GLU A 929 -49.80 -1.60 -22.15
CA GLU A 929 -49.93 -1.70 -23.61
C GLU A 929 -48.57 -1.99 -24.27
N ARG A 930 -47.51 -1.29 -23.84
CA ARG A 930 -46.16 -1.51 -24.36
C ARG A 930 -45.64 -2.90 -24.04
N TYR A 931 -45.87 -3.40 -22.83
CA TYR A 931 -45.47 -4.73 -22.40
C TYR A 931 -46.17 -5.82 -23.23
N PHE A 932 -47.50 -5.78 -23.33
CA PHE A 932 -48.28 -6.78 -24.07
C PHE A 932 -48.25 -6.63 -25.60
N ALA A 933 -47.69 -5.53 -26.12
CA ALA A 933 -47.44 -5.38 -27.56
C ALA A 933 -46.21 -6.17 -28.05
N ARG A 934 -45.32 -6.61 -27.15
CA ARG A 934 -44.17 -7.44 -27.52
C ARG A 934 -44.59 -8.90 -27.74
N PRO A 935 -44.03 -9.60 -28.75
CA PRO A 935 -44.08 -11.06 -28.79
C PRO A 935 -43.37 -11.61 -27.55
N PRO A 936 -43.87 -12.70 -26.92
CA PRO A 936 -43.18 -13.31 -25.80
C PRO A 936 -41.75 -13.70 -26.21
N ALA A 937 -40.77 -13.37 -25.37
CA ALA A 937 -39.40 -13.83 -25.56
C ALA A 937 -39.38 -15.37 -25.56
N PRO A 938 -38.56 -16.02 -26.40
CA PRO A 938 -38.40 -17.47 -26.33
C PRO A 938 -37.88 -17.84 -24.93
N PRO A 939 -38.38 -18.93 -24.32
CA PRO A 939 -37.94 -19.35 -22.99
C PRO A 939 -36.41 -19.54 -22.98
N SER A 940 -35.75 -18.94 -22.00
CA SER A 940 -34.33 -19.18 -21.74
C SER A 940 -34.11 -20.68 -21.46
N ARG A 941 -33.10 -21.26 -22.12
CA ARG A 941 -32.71 -22.67 -21.96
C ARG A 941 -32.03 -22.94 -20.63
#